data_AF-A0A522MMD3-F1
#
_entry.id   AF-A0A522MMD3-F1
#
_cell.length_a   1.000
_cell.length_b   1.000
_cell.length_c   1.000
_cell.angle_alpha   90.00
_cell.angle_beta   90.00
_cell.angle_gamma   90.00
#
_symmetry.space_group_name_H-M   'P 1'
#
loop_
_entity.id
_entity.type
_entity.pdbx_description
1 polymer ?
#
loop_
_entity_poly.entity_id
_entity_poly.type
_entity_poly.pdbx_seq_one_letter_code
_entity_poly.pdbx_strand_id
1 'polypeptide(L)'
;MITLALPFLAAAATLPAARTFWAVEPGPRPQPNQVEVHARLVREGSTVAVYQEEGYRFSSLGPDDEARQLDAVVSEFDTTIYPREVELFGPCPDRDHNGKVIILVTRAAPSGGLFLGFDEMAEAEALRYGFHSNEGEVLFHTFDRQGNRADLNVQEVAETFHQLLHYGRDPGETSWSRLLANYTPYLCGLASARLLWGDIDPEGRAHAPTDHWTSRGWALLFIQYLREKLGEQSLRDLVSRPEHGLAGVARLLADRGDHRTEGDLLADFAMACWLDDPTLADGRWAFSGVVPPRPLPAARATASRPTSGAIDIGAGGMAFIVVDGNGERPFPLTLQGDASVRWVARAVLLRRLGPDAELPPIAFAPSGVAKVDLPALALGESVVVAAVAVPSESPLFDRRTLLLRWGIGWVPHAPADQGRVALAELVKKALPDGGAAARTRLMLTVDRLSGEAAAGVEGPVISTRYAWAPAAADVLEVLRQEAQRRGLPVRASRFVERAPDGVEQTWSNVLVELPGSDPRRWPVVVAAHWDGARTHLSDSYQRALNLNDDASGVAVAMEAAPAMNRAAHRAPIVVAFLAGGYHDAAGARALLDELGGKVSAWIELDRVGIPDRWPRTLSVTLEGGGSLPKFPFSVPQAFRRAGLVPKGQSEISDAHTGAGLAAARGIPSVVVCARPDGDDGDLDAPSAVERGLISPDLMVLLTKVVAGAAVNLAGAS
;
A
#
# COMPACT_ATOMS: atom_id res chain seq x y z
N MET A 1 1.41 50.86 -40.52
CA MET A 1 2.02 50.91 -39.18
C MET A 1 2.19 49.47 -38.72
N ILE A 2 3.43 49.00 -38.66
CA ILE A 2 3.78 47.65 -38.19
C ILE A 2 4.05 47.80 -36.69
N THR A 3 3.20 47.20 -35.87
CA THR A 3 3.37 47.17 -34.41
C THR A 3 4.34 46.04 -34.08
N LEU A 4 5.59 46.40 -33.80
CA LEU A 4 6.60 45.50 -33.25
C LEU A 4 6.17 45.09 -31.83
N ALA A 5 5.85 43.82 -31.63
CA ALA A 5 5.77 43.21 -30.31
C ALA A 5 7.20 43.03 -29.78
N LEU A 6 7.57 43.82 -28.77
CA LEU A 6 8.77 43.60 -27.97
C LEU A 6 8.52 42.36 -27.08
N PRO A 7 9.43 41.37 -27.05
CA PRO A 7 9.37 40.32 -26.06
C PRO A 7 9.74 40.93 -24.70
N PHE A 8 8.86 40.80 -23.71
CA PHE A 8 9.25 40.97 -22.32
C PHE A 8 10.22 39.84 -21.97
N LEU A 9 11.52 40.14 -21.96
CA LEU A 9 12.50 39.34 -21.23
C LEU A 9 12.15 39.47 -19.75
N ALA A 10 11.55 38.43 -19.16
CA ALA A 10 11.48 38.31 -17.72
C ALA A 10 12.92 38.34 -17.19
N ALA A 11 13.23 39.31 -16.32
CA ALA A 11 14.50 39.31 -15.62
C ALA A 11 14.54 38.05 -14.75
N ALA A 12 15.56 37.19 -14.92
CA ALA A 12 15.75 36.03 -14.06
C ALA A 12 15.80 36.52 -12.60
N ALA A 13 14.92 35.98 -11.76
CA ALA A 13 14.89 36.33 -10.35
C ALA A 13 16.24 35.93 -9.73
N THR A 14 16.93 36.87 -9.08
CA THR A 14 18.17 36.56 -8.38
C THR A 14 17.85 35.79 -7.11
N LEU A 15 18.35 34.56 -6.99
CA LEU A 15 18.17 33.75 -5.80
C LEU A 15 18.86 34.39 -4.57
N PRO A 16 18.22 34.35 -3.38
CA PRO A 16 18.81 34.94 -2.19
C PRO A 16 20.01 34.12 -1.70
N ALA A 17 21.06 34.80 -1.22
CA ALA A 17 22.28 34.14 -0.72
C ALA A 17 22.04 33.23 0.50
N ALA A 18 20.97 33.49 1.26
CA ALA A 18 20.49 32.65 2.35
C ALA A 18 18.96 32.58 2.31
N ARG A 19 18.40 31.41 2.63
CA ARG A 19 16.95 31.15 2.68
C ARG A 19 16.66 30.20 3.84
N THR A 20 15.52 30.39 4.50
CA THR A 20 14.98 29.43 5.46
C THR A 20 14.04 28.50 4.71
N PHE A 21 14.16 27.21 4.98
CA PHE A 21 13.32 26.16 4.42
C PHE A 21 12.63 25.39 5.54
N TRP A 22 11.44 24.87 5.27
CA TRP A 22 10.85 23.81 6.06
C TRP A 22 11.37 22.47 5.57
N ALA A 23 12.05 21.71 6.43
CA ALA A 23 12.53 20.37 6.11
C ALA A 23 11.80 19.33 6.94
N VAL A 24 11.55 18.16 6.34
CA VAL A 24 10.93 17.04 7.04
C VAL A 24 11.99 16.18 7.72
N GLU A 25 11.83 15.99 9.03
CA GLU A 25 12.53 14.98 9.79
C GLU A 25 11.69 13.70 9.85
N PRO A 26 12.15 12.60 9.22
CA PRO A 26 11.45 11.32 9.32
C PRO A 26 11.50 10.84 10.78
N GLY A 27 10.32 10.62 11.37
CA GLY A 27 10.16 10.07 12.72
C GLY A 27 9.35 8.77 12.70
N PRO A 28 9.24 8.06 13.83
CA PRO A 28 8.45 6.83 13.93
C PRO A 28 6.93 7.07 13.83
N ARG A 29 6.49 8.33 13.69
CA ARG A 29 5.08 8.72 13.65
C ARG A 29 4.57 8.73 12.21
N PRO A 30 3.31 8.31 11.95
CA PRO A 30 2.69 8.35 10.62
C PRO A 30 2.64 9.74 9.98
N GLN A 31 2.62 10.80 10.80
CA GLN A 31 2.89 12.16 10.33
C GLN A 31 4.33 12.55 10.68
N PRO A 32 5.16 12.92 9.69
CA PRO A 32 6.51 13.39 9.96
C PRO A 32 6.54 14.76 10.64
N ASN A 33 7.66 15.07 11.27
CA ASN A 33 7.91 16.39 11.85
C ASN A 33 8.51 17.33 10.79
N GLN A 34 8.22 18.63 10.89
CA GLN A 34 8.92 19.66 10.13
C GLN A 34 9.76 20.55 11.05
N VAL A 35 10.91 20.98 10.54
CA VAL A 35 11.84 21.90 11.21
C VAL A 35 12.27 22.99 10.26
N GLU A 36 12.53 24.18 10.81
CA GLU A 36 13.13 25.27 10.04
C GLU A 36 14.64 25.01 9.86
N VAL A 37 15.09 25.05 8.61
CA VAL A 37 16.49 24.90 8.19
C VAL A 37 16.96 26.20 7.57
N HIS A 38 17.91 26.86 8.20
CA HIS A 38 18.62 28.00 7.60
C HIS A 38 19.73 27.48 6.68
N ALA A 39 19.68 27.83 5.40
CA ALA A 39 20.62 27.34 4.40
C ALA A 39 21.16 28.48 3.53
N ARG A 40 22.37 28.27 2.99
CA ARG A 40 23.05 29.21 2.07
C ARG A 40 23.14 28.64 0.67
N LEU A 41 22.99 29.51 -0.32
CA LEU A 41 23.27 29.16 -1.71
C LEU A 41 24.78 28.88 -1.85
N VAL A 42 25.13 27.63 -2.16
CA VAL A 42 26.53 27.18 -2.28
C VAL A 42 26.93 26.91 -3.73
N ARG A 43 25.98 26.54 -4.59
CA ARG A 43 26.19 26.37 -6.03
C ARG A 43 24.94 26.78 -6.80
N GLU A 44 25.16 27.22 -8.03
CA GLU A 44 24.10 27.59 -8.97
C GLU A 44 24.49 27.10 -10.36
N GLY A 45 23.64 26.28 -10.95
CA GLY A 45 23.70 25.83 -12.33
C GLY A 45 22.75 26.62 -13.22
N SER A 46 22.51 26.15 -14.44
CA SER A 46 21.55 26.74 -15.37
C SER A 46 20.10 26.49 -14.93
N THR A 47 19.80 25.26 -14.48
CA THR A 47 18.45 24.76 -14.15
C THR A 47 18.32 24.33 -12.69
N VAL A 48 19.39 24.44 -11.89
CA VAL A 48 19.42 23.99 -10.49
C VAL A 48 20.13 25.00 -9.60
N ALA A 49 19.72 25.06 -8.34
CA ALA A 49 20.41 25.78 -7.29
C ALA A 49 20.58 24.88 -6.07
N VAL A 50 21.76 24.90 -5.45
CA VAL A 50 22.05 24.09 -4.27
C VAL A 50 22.16 24.98 -3.05
N TYR A 51 21.25 24.75 -2.09
CA TYR A 51 21.31 25.34 -0.77
C TYR A 51 21.85 24.31 0.22
N GLN A 52 22.82 24.69 1.04
CA GLN A 52 23.36 23.83 2.09
C GLN A 52 23.05 24.42 3.46
N GLU A 53 22.52 23.58 4.35
CA GLU A 53 22.24 23.91 5.75
C GLU A 53 23.48 24.48 6.44
N GLU A 54 23.30 25.58 7.17
CA GLU A 54 24.41 26.22 7.88
C GLU A 54 25.04 25.26 8.91
N GLY A 55 26.37 25.14 8.85
CA GLY A 55 27.14 24.27 9.72
C GLY A 55 27.03 22.77 9.41
N TYR A 56 26.24 22.35 8.42
CA TYR A 56 26.22 20.95 8.00
C TYR A 56 27.44 20.60 7.14
N ARG A 57 28.15 19.54 7.53
CA ARG A 57 29.23 18.93 6.76
C ARG A 57 28.88 17.48 6.49
N PHE A 58 28.71 17.11 5.22
CA PHE A 58 28.31 15.77 4.82
C PHE A 58 29.51 14.89 4.47
N SER A 59 30.64 15.47 4.02
CA SER A 59 31.84 14.68 3.68
C SER A 59 32.80 14.57 4.85
N SER A 60 33.14 13.33 5.20
CA SER A 60 34.23 13.05 6.15
C SER A 60 35.63 13.32 5.59
N LEU A 61 35.76 13.51 4.27
CA LEU A 61 37.03 13.80 3.59
C LEU A 61 37.36 15.30 3.57
N GLY A 62 36.43 16.14 4.01
CA GLY A 62 36.62 17.59 4.18
C GLY A 62 35.99 18.44 3.07
N PRO A 63 36.10 19.78 3.18
CA PRO A 63 35.38 20.72 2.32
C PRO A 63 35.68 20.64 0.82
N ASP A 64 36.90 20.23 0.45
CA ASP A 64 37.27 20.08 -0.97
C ASP A 64 36.50 18.93 -1.63
N ASP A 65 36.24 17.86 -0.88
CA ASP A 65 35.42 16.75 -1.35
C ASP A 65 33.93 17.12 -1.42
N GLU A 66 33.42 17.91 -0.46
CA GLU A 66 32.07 18.47 -0.55
C GLU A 66 31.91 19.32 -1.80
N ALA A 67 32.84 20.25 -2.03
CA ALA A 67 32.85 21.10 -3.22
C ALA A 67 32.81 20.27 -4.51
N ARG A 68 33.65 19.23 -4.60
CA ARG A 68 33.70 18.32 -5.74
C ARG A 68 32.37 17.58 -5.95
N GLN A 69 31.74 17.07 -4.88
CA GLN A 69 30.44 16.38 -4.99
C GLN A 69 29.31 17.33 -5.40
N LEU A 70 29.31 18.56 -4.87
CA LEU A 70 28.34 19.59 -5.25
C LEU A 70 28.54 20.09 -6.69
N ASP A 71 29.78 20.21 -7.15
CA ASP A 71 30.08 20.55 -8.55
C ASP A 71 29.63 19.41 -9.49
N ALA A 72 29.84 18.16 -9.10
CA ALA A 72 29.43 16.99 -9.86
C ALA A 72 27.91 16.90 -10.02
N VAL A 73 27.14 17.06 -8.94
CA VAL A 73 25.66 17.00 -9.04
C VAL A 73 25.10 18.14 -9.88
N VAL A 74 25.62 19.38 -9.76
CA VAL A 74 25.16 20.51 -10.58
C VAL A 74 25.47 20.26 -12.05
N SER A 75 26.69 19.79 -12.36
CA SER A 75 27.09 19.48 -13.73
C SER A 75 26.22 18.37 -14.34
N GLU A 76 26.05 17.25 -13.64
CA GLU A 76 25.23 16.13 -14.13
C GLU A 76 23.74 16.52 -14.23
N PHE A 77 23.25 17.34 -13.31
CA PHE A 77 21.86 17.80 -13.35
C PHE A 77 21.58 18.64 -14.60
N ASP A 78 22.41 19.66 -14.86
CA ASP A 78 22.24 20.54 -16.01
C ASP A 78 22.49 19.86 -17.36
N THR A 79 23.47 18.96 -17.43
CA THR A 79 23.94 18.41 -18.72
C THR A 79 23.30 17.08 -19.08
N THR A 80 22.84 16.31 -18.08
CA THR A 80 22.32 14.95 -18.27
C THR A 80 20.89 14.83 -17.74
N ILE A 81 20.68 14.99 -16.43
CA ILE A 81 19.40 14.63 -15.76
C ILE A 81 18.25 15.51 -16.25
N TYR A 82 18.36 16.83 -16.07
CA TYR A 82 17.31 17.77 -16.43
C TYR A 82 16.92 17.69 -17.91
N PRO A 83 17.83 17.81 -18.89
CA PRO A 83 17.45 17.76 -20.30
C PRO A 83 16.84 16.40 -20.69
N ARG A 84 17.37 15.28 -20.17
CA ARG A 84 16.88 13.93 -20.52
C ARG A 84 15.47 13.68 -19.99
N GLU A 85 15.23 14.00 -18.72
CA GLU A 85 13.94 13.79 -18.10
C GLU A 85 12.90 14.80 -18.58
N VAL A 86 13.27 16.06 -18.79
CA VAL A 86 12.34 17.07 -19.32
C VAL A 86 11.99 16.78 -20.79
N GLU A 87 12.92 16.28 -21.59
CA GLU A 87 12.61 15.84 -22.96
C GLU A 87 11.60 14.70 -22.96
N LEU A 88 11.78 13.69 -22.10
CA LEU A 88 10.94 12.51 -22.10
C LEU A 88 9.62 12.73 -21.35
N PHE A 89 9.64 13.28 -20.15
CA PHE A 89 8.47 13.41 -19.30
C PHE A 89 7.80 14.77 -19.44
N GLY A 90 8.50 15.80 -19.94
CA GLY A 90 7.99 17.15 -20.20
C GLY A 90 8.50 18.18 -19.18
N PRO A 91 8.01 19.44 -19.24
CA PRO A 91 8.57 20.53 -18.45
C PRO A 91 8.48 20.30 -16.93
N CYS A 92 9.46 20.86 -16.22
CA CYS A 92 9.42 21.05 -14.77
C CYS A 92 8.40 22.16 -14.44
N PRO A 93 7.60 22.00 -13.37
CA PRO A 93 6.93 23.11 -12.71
C PRO A 93 7.91 24.24 -12.32
N ASP A 94 7.39 25.46 -12.15
CA ASP A 94 8.15 26.64 -11.68
C ASP A 94 7.25 27.55 -10.84
N ARG A 95 6.93 27.09 -9.63
CA ARG A 95 5.96 27.67 -8.70
C ARG A 95 6.46 28.97 -8.07
N ASP A 96 7.73 29.01 -7.68
CA ASP A 96 8.33 30.22 -7.12
C ASP A 96 8.88 31.18 -8.18
N HIS A 97 8.71 30.84 -9.46
CA HIS A 97 9.13 31.62 -10.63
C HIS A 97 10.62 31.96 -10.63
N ASN A 98 11.45 31.09 -10.03
CA ASN A 98 12.89 31.24 -9.98
C ASN A 98 13.58 30.60 -11.21
N GLY A 99 12.87 29.73 -11.95
CA GLY A 99 13.34 29.05 -13.15
C GLY A 99 14.33 27.89 -12.91
N LYS A 100 14.43 27.40 -11.67
CA LYS A 100 15.39 26.40 -11.20
C LYS A 100 14.77 25.46 -10.16
N VAL A 101 15.24 24.23 -10.18
CA VAL A 101 15.00 23.26 -9.09
C VAL A 101 15.96 23.56 -7.94
N ILE A 102 15.46 23.53 -6.71
CA ILE A 102 16.28 23.73 -5.51
C ILE A 102 16.66 22.38 -4.91
N ILE A 103 17.95 22.12 -4.76
CA ILE A 103 18.45 21.01 -3.94
C ILE A 103 18.83 21.56 -2.56
N LEU A 104 18.10 21.14 -1.53
CA LEU A 104 18.42 21.44 -0.14
C LEU A 104 19.25 20.31 0.49
N VAL A 105 20.53 20.59 0.74
CA VAL A 105 21.46 19.70 1.43
C VAL A 105 21.35 19.91 2.94
N THR A 106 20.72 18.97 3.65
CA THR A 106 20.40 19.10 5.08
C THR A 106 20.46 17.76 5.81
N ARG A 107 20.78 17.80 7.11
CA ARG A 107 20.74 16.63 8.00
C ARG A 107 19.32 16.16 8.34
N ALA A 108 18.31 17.01 8.13
CA ALA A 108 16.93 16.67 8.42
C ALA A 108 16.35 15.66 7.41
N ALA A 109 16.86 15.65 6.17
CA ALA A 109 16.37 14.79 5.10
C ALA A 109 16.60 13.29 5.41
N PRO A 110 15.73 12.38 4.91
CA PRO A 110 16.03 10.96 4.90
C PRO A 110 17.22 10.64 3.97
N SER A 111 17.87 9.51 4.21
CA SER A 111 18.81 8.91 3.26
C SER A 111 18.08 8.52 1.97
N GLY A 112 18.69 8.73 0.79
CA GLY A 112 18.05 8.41 -0.50
C GLY A 112 17.34 9.56 -1.21
N GLY A 113 17.31 10.76 -0.61
CA GLY A 113 16.60 11.91 -1.14
C GLY A 113 15.10 11.90 -0.81
N LEU A 114 14.46 13.07 -0.88
CA LEU A 114 13.03 13.24 -0.65
C LEU A 114 12.47 14.37 -1.51
N PHE A 115 11.29 14.12 -2.07
CA PHE A 115 10.41 15.13 -2.65
C PHE A 115 9.10 15.15 -1.87
N LEU A 116 8.59 16.35 -1.58
CA LEU A 116 7.31 16.55 -0.90
C LEU A 116 6.40 17.41 -1.77
N GLY A 117 5.33 16.82 -2.28
CA GLY A 117 4.33 17.55 -3.08
C GLY A 117 3.65 18.72 -2.33
N PHE A 118 3.79 18.81 -1.01
CA PHE A 118 3.30 19.95 -0.21
C PHE A 118 4.12 21.22 -0.42
N ASP A 119 5.38 21.11 -0.85
CA ASP A 119 6.20 22.27 -1.21
C ASP A 119 5.74 22.90 -2.53
N GLU A 120 5.03 22.14 -3.36
CA GLU A 120 4.36 22.62 -4.57
C GLU A 120 2.99 23.28 -4.28
N MET A 121 2.62 23.49 -3.02
CA MET A 121 1.36 24.11 -2.60
C MET A 121 1.54 25.53 -2.08
N ALA A 122 0.44 26.26 -1.88
CA ALA A 122 0.52 27.53 -1.16
C ALA A 122 0.58 27.25 0.34
N GLU A 123 1.20 28.12 1.13
CA GLU A 123 1.29 27.93 2.59
C GLU A 123 -0.09 27.64 3.22
N ALA A 124 -1.10 28.45 2.86
CA ALA A 124 -2.47 28.28 3.36
C ALA A 124 -3.11 26.93 2.96
N GLU A 125 -2.68 26.33 1.85
CA GLU A 125 -3.14 25.03 1.41
C GLU A 125 -2.41 23.90 2.16
N ALA A 126 -1.08 23.96 2.24
CA ALA A 126 -0.27 22.97 2.95
C ALA A 126 -0.67 22.84 4.43
N LEU A 127 -0.98 23.96 5.10
CA LEU A 127 -1.41 23.94 6.50
C LEU A 127 -2.69 23.12 6.73
N ARG A 128 -3.56 23.02 5.71
CA ARG A 128 -4.76 22.15 5.77
C ARG A 128 -4.42 20.67 5.72
N TYR A 129 -3.23 20.33 5.26
CA TYR A 129 -2.67 18.97 5.31
C TYR A 129 -1.81 18.75 6.55
N GLY A 130 -1.58 19.77 7.39
CA GLY A 130 -0.73 19.62 8.57
C GLY A 130 0.76 19.81 8.27
N PHE A 131 1.09 20.58 7.23
CA PHE A 131 2.46 20.91 6.85
C PHE A 131 2.61 22.39 6.51
N HIS A 132 3.81 22.92 6.71
CA HIS A 132 4.29 24.12 6.06
C HIS A 132 4.79 23.82 4.64
N SER A 133 4.75 24.83 3.77
CA SER A 133 5.23 24.75 2.39
C SER A 133 6.47 25.62 2.18
N ASN A 134 7.42 25.12 1.38
CA ASN A 134 8.48 25.95 0.81
C ASN A 134 8.03 26.75 -0.42
N GLU A 135 6.82 26.51 -0.93
CA GLU A 135 6.22 27.14 -2.11
C GLU A 135 7.10 27.07 -3.38
N GLY A 136 7.81 25.96 -3.62
CA GLY A 136 8.66 25.76 -4.80
C GLY A 136 9.20 24.33 -4.98
N GLU A 137 9.96 24.13 -6.05
CA GLU A 137 10.51 22.85 -6.52
C GLU A 137 11.73 22.42 -5.69
N VAL A 138 11.49 21.96 -4.45
CA VAL A 138 12.54 21.60 -3.50
C VAL A 138 12.77 20.08 -3.45
N LEU A 139 14.02 19.67 -3.68
CA LEU A 139 14.52 18.30 -3.47
C LEU A 139 15.42 18.29 -2.23
N PHE A 140 15.08 17.45 -1.25
CA PHE A 140 15.87 17.31 -0.03
C PHE A 140 16.89 16.18 -0.17
N HIS A 141 18.11 16.39 0.29
CA HIS A 141 19.16 15.37 0.21
C HIS A 141 20.18 15.48 1.35
N THR A 142 20.68 14.36 1.86
CA THR A 142 21.72 14.36 2.91
C THR A 142 23.14 14.40 2.34
N PHE A 143 23.33 13.91 1.12
CA PHE A 143 24.65 13.65 0.53
C PHE A 143 25.51 12.70 1.40
N ASP A 144 24.85 11.75 2.07
CA ASP A 144 25.50 10.84 3.01
C ASP A 144 26.35 9.75 2.34
N ARG A 145 26.25 9.54 1.02
CA ARG A 145 27.03 8.54 0.29
C ARG A 145 28.47 9.03 0.10
N GLN A 146 29.44 8.26 0.60
CA GLN A 146 30.86 8.65 0.60
C GLN A 146 31.74 7.70 -0.22
N GLY A 147 32.95 8.14 -0.55
CA GLY A 147 33.97 7.31 -1.18
C GLY A 147 33.52 6.74 -2.52
N ASN A 148 33.64 5.42 -2.71
CA ASN A 148 33.22 4.74 -3.93
C ASN A 148 31.69 4.67 -4.13
N ARG A 149 30.90 5.19 -3.18
CA ARG A 149 29.45 5.32 -3.28
C ARG A 149 28.99 6.76 -3.55
N ALA A 150 29.91 7.74 -3.62
CA ALA A 150 29.53 9.14 -3.76
C ALA A 150 28.66 9.44 -5.00
N ASP A 151 28.85 8.69 -6.09
CA ASP A 151 28.04 8.83 -7.31
C ASP A 151 26.56 8.46 -7.10
N LEU A 152 26.24 7.68 -6.05
CA LEU A 152 24.86 7.39 -5.68
C LEU A 152 24.10 8.66 -5.25
N ASN A 153 24.77 9.68 -4.72
CA ASN A 153 24.10 10.96 -4.39
C ASN A 153 23.50 11.61 -5.66
N VAL A 154 24.21 11.52 -6.80
CA VAL A 154 23.72 12.06 -8.08
C VAL A 154 22.57 11.22 -8.63
N GLN A 155 22.64 9.89 -8.47
CA GLN A 155 21.56 8.99 -8.86
C GLN A 155 20.29 9.26 -8.04
N GLU A 156 20.40 9.40 -6.72
CA GLU A 156 19.30 9.70 -5.80
C GLU A 156 18.65 11.07 -6.10
N VAL A 157 19.44 12.07 -6.52
CA VAL A 157 18.90 13.35 -7.02
C VAL A 157 18.09 13.16 -8.31
N ALA A 158 18.55 12.32 -9.24
CA ALA A 158 17.78 12.00 -10.45
C ALA A 158 16.47 11.25 -10.12
N GLU A 159 16.51 10.27 -9.20
CA GLU A 159 15.32 9.58 -8.70
C GLU A 159 14.30 10.56 -8.07
N THR A 160 14.79 11.53 -7.31
CA THR A 160 13.95 12.53 -6.62
C THR A 160 13.38 13.56 -7.59
N PHE A 161 14.16 13.99 -8.59
CA PHE A 161 13.67 14.90 -9.64
C PHE A 161 12.59 14.24 -10.51
N HIS A 162 12.73 12.95 -10.83
CA HIS A 162 11.67 12.22 -11.51
C HIS A 162 10.33 12.28 -10.75
N GLN A 163 10.37 12.08 -9.43
CA GLN A 163 9.16 12.12 -8.60
C GLN A 163 8.46 13.48 -8.66
N LEU A 164 9.23 14.57 -8.68
CA LEU A 164 8.71 15.93 -8.88
C LEU A 164 8.01 16.06 -10.23
N LEU A 165 8.66 15.65 -11.33
CA LEU A 165 8.06 15.69 -12.67
C LEU A 165 6.79 14.84 -12.76
N HIS A 166 6.81 13.64 -12.15
CA HIS A 166 5.66 12.74 -12.14
C HIS A 166 4.48 13.34 -11.38
N TYR A 167 4.74 13.92 -10.20
CA TYR A 167 3.72 14.54 -9.35
C TYR A 167 2.96 15.66 -10.08
N GLY A 168 3.65 16.46 -10.90
CA GLY A 168 3.02 17.52 -11.70
C GLY A 168 2.05 17.02 -12.79
N ARG A 169 1.98 15.70 -13.03
CA ARG A 169 1.15 15.08 -14.08
C ARG A 169 0.11 14.15 -13.50
N ASP A 170 0.57 13.15 -12.75
CA ASP A 170 -0.28 12.21 -12.02
C ASP A 170 0.19 12.13 -10.57
N PRO A 171 -0.26 13.06 -9.70
CA PRO A 171 0.05 12.97 -8.29
C PRO A 171 -0.59 11.72 -7.65
N GLY A 172 -1.54 11.07 -8.33
CA GLY A 172 -2.29 9.92 -7.88
C GLY A 172 -1.62 8.57 -8.15
N GLU A 173 -0.49 8.51 -8.84
CA GLU A 173 0.18 7.24 -9.16
C GLU A 173 1.51 7.11 -8.41
N THR A 174 1.58 6.17 -7.47
CA THR A 174 2.77 5.98 -6.63
C THR A 174 3.69 4.87 -7.16
N SER A 175 3.12 3.77 -7.65
CA SER A 175 3.88 2.60 -8.10
C SER A 175 4.69 2.92 -9.34
N TRP A 176 4.09 3.55 -10.36
CA TRP A 176 4.82 3.98 -11.56
C TRP A 176 5.77 5.13 -11.27
N SER A 177 5.37 6.11 -10.45
CA SER A 177 6.26 7.20 -10.03
C SER A 177 7.56 6.65 -9.44
N ARG A 178 7.46 5.71 -8.51
CA ARG A 178 8.63 5.12 -7.86
C ARG A 178 9.40 4.16 -8.75
N LEU A 179 8.74 3.35 -9.57
CA LEU A 179 9.42 2.47 -10.54
C LEU A 179 10.23 3.27 -11.55
N LEU A 180 9.63 4.31 -12.13
CA LEU A 180 10.29 5.15 -13.12
C LEU A 180 11.38 6.01 -12.49
N ALA A 181 11.17 6.53 -11.28
CA ALA A 181 12.22 7.19 -10.51
C ALA A 181 13.45 6.30 -10.33
N ASN A 182 13.27 5.06 -9.84
CA ASN A 182 14.38 4.10 -9.68
C ASN A 182 14.95 3.57 -11.01
N TYR A 183 14.24 3.76 -12.12
CA TYR A 183 14.74 3.47 -13.47
C TYR A 183 15.57 4.64 -14.04
N THR A 184 15.33 5.88 -13.57
CA THR A 184 16.00 7.10 -14.04
C THR A 184 17.53 7.01 -14.02
N PRO A 185 18.22 6.49 -12.98
CA PRO A 185 19.67 6.38 -13.01
C PRO A 185 20.20 5.59 -14.22
N TYR A 186 19.51 4.53 -14.64
CA TYR A 186 19.85 3.80 -15.86
C TYR A 186 19.46 4.60 -17.13
N LEU A 187 18.27 5.21 -17.15
CA LEU A 187 17.79 6.03 -18.27
C LEU A 187 18.72 7.20 -18.61
N CYS A 188 19.32 7.81 -17.58
CA CYS A 188 20.26 8.93 -17.67
C CYS A 188 21.73 8.47 -17.82
N GLY A 189 22.00 7.16 -17.86
CA GLY A 189 23.36 6.63 -18.00
C GLY A 189 24.25 6.78 -16.76
N LEU A 190 23.66 7.11 -15.60
CA LEU A 190 24.36 7.25 -14.31
C LEU A 190 24.61 5.90 -13.63
N ALA A 191 23.84 4.88 -13.98
CA ALA A 191 23.94 3.52 -13.44
C ALA A 191 24.05 2.46 -14.55
N SER A 192 24.73 1.36 -14.26
CA SER A 192 24.81 0.21 -15.17
C SER A 192 23.49 -0.56 -15.22
N ALA A 193 23.29 -1.38 -16.26
CA ALA A 193 22.13 -2.25 -16.40
C ALA A 193 21.89 -3.19 -15.20
N ARG A 194 22.92 -3.48 -14.40
CA ARG A 194 22.82 -4.29 -13.18
C ARG A 194 21.81 -3.76 -12.16
N LEU A 195 21.50 -2.45 -12.20
CA LEU A 195 20.44 -1.86 -11.39
C LEU A 195 19.08 -2.53 -11.65
N LEU A 196 18.81 -2.89 -12.91
CA LEU A 196 17.49 -3.33 -13.38
C LEU A 196 17.06 -4.69 -12.80
N TRP A 197 17.99 -5.50 -12.29
CA TRP A 197 17.71 -6.77 -11.61
C TRP A 197 18.18 -6.79 -10.15
N GLY A 198 18.50 -5.62 -9.59
CA GLY A 198 18.83 -5.49 -8.16
C GLY A 198 20.24 -5.95 -7.77
N ASP A 199 21.14 -6.16 -8.73
CA ASP A 199 22.52 -6.60 -8.47
C ASP A 199 23.38 -5.53 -7.77
N ILE A 200 23.01 -4.27 -7.91
CA ILE A 200 23.70 -3.10 -7.34
C ILE A 200 22.74 -2.26 -6.47
N ASP A 201 21.80 -2.92 -5.80
CA ASP A 201 20.86 -2.24 -4.90
C ASP A 201 21.63 -1.40 -3.84
N PRO A 202 21.35 -0.08 -3.72
CA PRO A 202 22.00 0.78 -2.72
C PRO A 202 21.83 0.30 -1.27
N GLU A 203 20.72 -0.38 -0.97
CA GLU A 203 20.38 -0.94 0.33
C GLU A 203 20.95 -2.36 0.52
N GLY A 204 21.56 -2.94 -0.51
CA GLY A 204 22.18 -4.27 -0.47
C GLY A 204 21.18 -5.42 -0.39
N ARG A 205 19.90 -5.17 -0.69
CA ARG A 205 18.85 -6.18 -0.72
C ARG A 205 19.00 -7.09 -1.94
N ALA A 206 18.90 -8.40 -1.73
CA ALA A 206 18.80 -9.37 -2.82
C ALA A 206 17.36 -9.40 -3.34
N HIS A 207 17.21 -9.48 -4.67
CA HIS A 207 15.91 -9.52 -5.34
C HIS A 207 15.74 -10.83 -6.11
N ALA A 208 14.78 -11.64 -5.70
CA ALA A 208 14.42 -12.86 -6.41
C ALA A 208 13.34 -12.60 -7.46
N PRO A 209 13.32 -13.33 -8.59
CA PRO A 209 12.25 -13.27 -9.58
C PRO A 209 10.85 -13.53 -8.98
N THR A 210 10.77 -14.33 -7.92
CA THR A 210 9.53 -14.69 -7.22
C THR A 210 9.06 -13.64 -6.24
N ASP A 211 9.86 -12.62 -5.94
CA ASP A 211 9.47 -11.56 -5.00
C ASP A 211 8.31 -10.75 -5.59
N HIS A 212 7.49 -10.16 -4.71
CA HIS A 212 6.47 -9.22 -5.16
C HIS A 212 7.14 -7.98 -5.77
N TRP A 213 6.45 -7.33 -6.70
CA TRP A 213 6.96 -6.10 -7.27
C TRP A 213 7.16 -5.04 -6.20
N THR A 214 8.34 -4.41 -6.26
CA THR A 214 8.69 -3.23 -5.49
C THR A 214 9.22 -2.18 -6.46
N SER A 215 9.63 -1.02 -5.97
CA SER A 215 10.27 0.00 -6.81
C SER A 215 11.70 -0.36 -7.23
N ARG A 216 12.23 -1.52 -6.82
CA ARG A 216 13.57 -2.01 -7.19
C ARG A 216 13.51 -3.47 -7.67
N GLY A 217 14.65 -3.99 -8.11
CA GLY A 217 14.77 -5.37 -8.59
C GLY A 217 14.09 -5.61 -9.94
N TRP A 218 13.62 -6.83 -10.17
CA TRP A 218 13.11 -7.31 -11.46
C TRP A 218 11.97 -6.49 -12.08
N ALA A 219 11.24 -5.70 -11.29
CA ALA A 219 10.23 -4.79 -11.82
C ALA A 219 10.83 -3.68 -12.71
N LEU A 220 12.09 -3.26 -12.48
CA LEU A 220 12.79 -2.31 -13.34
C LEU A 220 13.15 -2.91 -14.71
N LEU A 221 13.44 -4.22 -14.77
CA LEU A 221 13.58 -4.93 -16.04
C LEU A 221 12.27 -4.95 -16.84
N PHE A 222 11.11 -4.95 -16.18
CA PHE A 222 9.83 -4.83 -16.88
C PHE A 222 9.68 -3.45 -17.54
N ILE A 223 10.11 -2.36 -16.88
CA ILE A 223 10.17 -1.03 -17.50
C ILE A 223 11.05 -1.04 -18.74
N GLN A 224 12.24 -1.64 -18.65
CA GLN A 224 13.13 -1.79 -19.80
C GLN A 224 12.48 -2.60 -20.92
N TYR A 225 11.78 -3.69 -20.59
CA TYR A 225 11.05 -4.51 -21.56
C TYR A 225 9.97 -3.69 -22.26
N LEU A 226 9.15 -2.93 -21.52
CA LEU A 226 8.14 -2.05 -22.10
C LEU A 226 8.77 -1.00 -23.02
N ARG A 227 9.85 -0.35 -22.58
CA ARG A 227 10.59 0.64 -23.38
C ARG A 227 11.08 0.06 -24.71
N GLU A 228 11.60 -1.16 -24.71
CA GLU A 228 12.09 -1.82 -25.92
C GLU A 228 10.96 -2.29 -26.85
N LYS A 229 9.88 -2.85 -26.29
CA LYS A 229 8.79 -3.44 -27.08
C LYS A 229 7.73 -2.45 -27.53
N LEU A 230 7.55 -1.37 -26.78
CA LEU A 230 6.55 -0.33 -27.04
C LEU A 230 7.21 1.00 -27.45
N GLY A 231 8.54 1.10 -27.42
CA GLY A 231 9.28 2.31 -27.71
C GLY A 231 9.29 3.29 -26.52
N GLU A 232 10.28 4.16 -26.47
CA GLU A 232 10.54 5.02 -25.32
C GLU A 232 9.40 5.99 -24.98
N GLN A 233 8.66 6.47 -25.99
CA GLN A 233 7.50 7.33 -25.78
C GLN A 233 6.37 6.66 -24.97
N SER A 234 6.35 5.33 -24.89
CA SER A 234 5.41 4.63 -24.00
C SER A 234 5.58 4.99 -22.53
N LEU A 235 6.79 5.33 -22.09
CA LEU A 235 7.04 5.75 -20.70
C LEU A 235 6.41 7.12 -20.43
N ARG A 236 6.51 8.06 -21.38
CA ARG A 236 5.80 9.36 -21.31
C ARG A 236 4.30 9.15 -21.26
N ASP A 237 3.78 8.29 -22.14
CA ASP A 237 2.35 8.02 -22.22
C ASP A 237 1.84 7.40 -20.91
N LEU A 238 2.66 6.62 -20.20
CA LEU A 238 2.30 6.01 -18.93
C LEU A 238 2.26 7.04 -17.79
N VAL A 239 3.24 7.95 -17.72
CA VAL A 239 3.30 9.03 -16.70
C VAL A 239 2.19 10.06 -16.86
N SER A 240 1.64 10.22 -18.06
CA SER A 240 0.62 11.25 -18.34
C SER A 240 -0.82 10.76 -18.25
N ARG A 241 -1.03 9.50 -17.84
CA ARG A 241 -2.35 8.87 -17.77
C ARG A 241 -2.91 8.83 -16.36
N PRO A 242 -4.24 9.00 -16.20
CA PRO A 242 -4.90 8.89 -14.90
C PRO A 242 -5.18 7.44 -14.47
N GLU A 243 -5.05 6.45 -15.37
CA GLU A 243 -5.29 5.05 -15.02
C GLU A 243 -4.13 4.45 -14.22
N HIS A 244 -4.44 3.88 -13.05
CA HIS A 244 -3.43 3.42 -12.11
C HIS A 244 -2.92 1.98 -12.35
N GLY A 245 -1.67 1.74 -11.98
CA GLY A 245 -1.04 0.43 -12.08
C GLY A 245 -1.11 -0.14 -13.51
N LEU A 246 -1.38 -1.45 -13.64
CA LEU A 246 -1.43 -2.10 -14.95
C LEU A 246 -2.60 -1.66 -15.85
N ALA A 247 -3.62 -0.98 -15.29
CA ALA A 247 -4.69 -0.41 -16.11
C ALA A 247 -4.15 0.68 -17.06
N GLY A 248 -3.12 1.42 -16.65
CA GLY A 248 -2.40 2.37 -17.52
C GLY A 248 -1.73 1.68 -18.72
N VAL A 249 -1.17 0.48 -18.52
CA VAL A 249 -0.60 -0.34 -19.60
C VAL A 249 -1.70 -0.86 -20.52
N ALA A 250 -2.81 -1.36 -19.97
CA ALA A 250 -3.95 -1.82 -20.74
C ALA A 250 -4.52 -0.70 -21.63
N ARG A 251 -4.67 0.51 -21.07
CA ARG A 251 -5.12 1.69 -21.80
C ARG A 251 -4.15 2.10 -22.90
N LEU A 252 -2.84 2.10 -22.60
CA LEU A 252 -1.79 2.39 -23.57
C LEU A 252 -1.86 1.44 -24.78
N LEU A 253 -2.04 0.14 -24.54
CA LEU A 253 -2.17 -0.87 -25.60
C LEU A 253 -3.43 -0.64 -26.44
N ALA A 254 -4.56 -0.39 -25.77
CA ALA A 254 -5.83 -0.11 -26.45
C ALA A 254 -5.75 1.12 -27.36
N ASP A 255 -5.14 2.21 -26.89
CA ASP A 255 -4.99 3.45 -27.68
C ASP A 255 -4.09 3.27 -28.92
N ARG A 256 -3.18 2.30 -28.87
CA ARG A 256 -2.29 1.94 -29.99
C ARG A 256 -2.88 0.87 -30.91
N GLY A 257 -4.08 0.37 -30.60
CA GLY A 257 -4.69 -0.75 -31.34
C GLY A 257 -3.93 -2.06 -31.18
N ASP A 258 -3.14 -2.20 -30.11
CA ASP A 258 -2.43 -3.44 -29.80
C ASP A 258 -3.40 -4.46 -29.18
N HIS A 259 -3.40 -5.68 -29.71
CA HIS A 259 -4.30 -6.74 -29.25
C HIS A 259 -3.77 -7.51 -28.03
N ARG A 260 -2.53 -7.25 -27.62
CA ARG A 260 -1.96 -7.82 -26.39
C ARG A 260 -2.64 -7.19 -25.17
N THR A 261 -2.78 -7.97 -24.12
CA THR A 261 -3.12 -7.48 -22.77
C THR A 261 -1.84 -7.16 -21.98
N GLU A 262 -1.98 -6.39 -20.91
CA GLU A 262 -0.96 -6.22 -19.87
C GLU A 262 -0.48 -7.57 -19.31
N GLY A 263 -1.38 -8.55 -19.19
CA GLY A 263 -1.04 -9.92 -18.81
C GLY A 263 -0.19 -10.66 -19.85
N ASP A 264 -0.42 -10.41 -21.14
CA ASP A 264 0.41 -10.98 -22.21
C ASP A 264 1.82 -10.40 -22.17
N LEU A 265 1.96 -9.08 -21.93
CA LEU A 265 3.28 -8.45 -21.79
C LEU A 265 4.04 -8.98 -20.58
N LEU A 266 3.38 -9.20 -19.44
CA LEU A 266 3.98 -9.82 -18.26
C LEU A 266 4.48 -11.23 -18.53
N ALA A 267 3.68 -12.04 -19.22
CA ALA A 267 4.04 -13.42 -19.50
C ALA A 267 5.17 -13.50 -20.55
N ASP A 268 5.16 -12.63 -21.55
CA ASP A 268 6.22 -12.51 -22.54
C ASP A 268 7.52 -11.96 -21.91
N PHE A 269 7.42 -10.98 -21.00
CA PHE A 269 8.54 -10.49 -20.18
C PHE A 269 9.18 -11.60 -19.36
N ALA A 270 8.37 -12.38 -18.64
CA ALA A 270 8.89 -13.47 -17.82
C ALA A 270 9.64 -14.51 -18.68
N MET A 271 9.10 -14.83 -19.86
CA MET A 271 9.78 -15.71 -20.80
C MET A 271 11.05 -15.09 -21.38
N ALA A 272 11.07 -13.77 -21.63
CA ALA A 272 12.26 -13.05 -22.06
C ALA A 272 13.39 -13.12 -21.03
N CYS A 273 13.08 -13.01 -19.73
CA CYS A 273 14.06 -13.18 -18.67
C CYS A 273 14.69 -14.58 -18.64
N TRP A 274 13.97 -15.61 -19.10
CA TRP A 274 14.49 -16.98 -19.12
C TRP A 274 15.29 -17.30 -20.40
N LEU A 275 14.70 -17.01 -21.56
CA LEU A 275 15.25 -17.41 -22.86
C LEU A 275 16.32 -16.44 -23.34
N ASP A 276 15.99 -15.15 -23.34
CA ASP A 276 16.74 -14.06 -23.97
C ASP A 276 17.19 -14.39 -25.42
N ASP A 277 16.25 -14.87 -26.24
CA ASP A 277 16.51 -15.33 -27.62
C ASP A 277 15.74 -14.50 -28.66
N PRO A 278 16.41 -13.63 -29.43
CA PRO A 278 15.75 -12.74 -30.39
C PRO A 278 15.23 -13.50 -31.64
N THR A 279 15.60 -14.77 -31.81
CA THR A 279 15.18 -15.58 -32.96
C THR A 279 13.82 -16.24 -32.75
N LEU A 280 13.31 -16.25 -31.52
CA LEU A 280 12.03 -16.87 -31.16
C LEU A 280 10.90 -15.83 -31.09
N ALA A 281 9.72 -16.26 -31.55
CA ALA A 281 8.46 -15.54 -31.43
C ALA A 281 8.56 -14.04 -31.79
N ASP A 282 9.13 -13.76 -32.96
CA ASP A 282 9.34 -12.40 -33.50
C ASP A 282 10.14 -11.49 -32.55
N GLY A 283 11.05 -12.07 -31.76
CA GLY A 283 11.95 -11.36 -30.86
C GLY A 283 11.30 -10.84 -29.58
N ARG A 284 10.05 -11.26 -29.27
CA ARG A 284 9.36 -10.82 -28.05
C ARG A 284 9.94 -11.41 -26.77
N TRP A 285 10.69 -12.52 -26.84
CA TRP A 285 11.33 -13.15 -25.69
C TRP A 285 12.83 -12.86 -25.58
N ALA A 286 13.23 -11.64 -25.95
CA ALA A 286 14.60 -11.16 -25.82
C ALA A 286 14.66 -9.70 -25.44
N PHE A 287 15.71 -9.33 -24.74
CA PHE A 287 16.11 -7.94 -24.55
C PHE A 287 17.05 -7.51 -25.68
N SER A 288 17.01 -6.24 -26.02
CA SER A 288 17.83 -5.65 -27.10
C SER A 288 18.98 -4.81 -26.55
N GLY A 289 18.79 -4.14 -25.41
CA GLY A 289 19.77 -3.23 -24.81
C GLY A 289 20.47 -3.77 -23.56
N VAL A 290 20.00 -4.90 -23.02
CA VAL A 290 20.52 -5.49 -21.77
C VAL A 290 20.53 -7.02 -21.87
N VAL A 291 21.32 -7.67 -21.03
CA VAL A 291 21.35 -9.14 -20.89
C VAL A 291 21.18 -9.46 -19.41
N PRO A 292 19.95 -9.73 -18.94
CA PRO A 292 19.71 -10.06 -17.55
C PRO A 292 20.26 -11.47 -17.21
N PRO A 293 20.59 -11.74 -15.93
CA PRO A 293 20.95 -13.08 -15.51
C PRO A 293 19.77 -14.04 -15.69
N ARG A 294 19.99 -15.27 -16.16
CA ARG A 294 18.91 -16.26 -16.27
C ARG A 294 18.40 -16.67 -14.89
N PRO A 295 17.09 -16.57 -14.60
CA PRO A 295 16.48 -17.05 -13.36
C PRO A 295 16.74 -18.53 -13.10
N LEU A 296 16.80 -18.91 -11.82
CA LEU A 296 16.76 -20.32 -11.42
C LEU A 296 15.33 -20.85 -11.48
N PRO A 297 15.12 -22.13 -11.86
CA PRO A 297 13.80 -22.73 -11.80
C PRO A 297 13.32 -22.88 -10.36
N ALA A 298 12.11 -22.43 -10.09
CA ALA A 298 11.43 -22.62 -8.80
C ALA A 298 11.04 -24.08 -8.58
N ALA A 299 10.79 -24.83 -9.66
CA ALA A 299 10.58 -26.27 -9.60
C ALA A 299 11.13 -26.96 -10.85
N ARG A 300 11.57 -28.21 -10.67
CA ARG A 300 11.98 -29.09 -11.77
C ARG A 300 11.39 -30.49 -11.57
N ALA A 301 10.81 -31.07 -12.62
CA ALA A 301 10.09 -32.34 -12.56
C ALA A 301 10.33 -33.18 -13.82
N THR A 302 10.08 -34.49 -13.74
CA THR A 302 10.10 -35.37 -14.92
C THR A 302 8.68 -35.58 -15.42
N ALA A 303 8.47 -35.42 -16.73
CA ALA A 303 7.13 -35.41 -17.34
C ALA A 303 6.31 -36.69 -17.11
N SER A 304 6.96 -37.86 -17.00
CA SER A 304 6.29 -39.15 -16.81
C SER A 304 6.15 -39.58 -15.34
N ARG A 305 6.60 -38.76 -14.38
CA ARG A 305 6.56 -39.11 -12.95
C ARG A 305 5.55 -38.25 -12.21
N PRO A 306 4.46 -38.84 -11.69
CA PRO A 306 3.49 -38.07 -10.95
C PRO A 306 4.13 -37.42 -9.70
N THR A 307 4.02 -36.11 -9.60
CA THR A 307 4.61 -35.31 -8.51
C THR A 307 3.85 -34.00 -8.38
N SER A 308 3.97 -33.32 -7.24
CA SER A 308 3.34 -32.03 -7.00
C SER A 308 4.16 -31.19 -6.05
N GLY A 309 3.99 -29.87 -6.13
CA GLY A 309 4.62 -28.93 -5.22
C GLY A 309 3.81 -27.64 -5.08
N ALA A 310 4.32 -26.73 -4.27
CA ALA A 310 3.81 -25.39 -4.13
C ALA A 310 4.98 -24.40 -4.17
N ILE A 311 4.73 -23.22 -4.73
CA ILE A 311 5.69 -22.14 -4.92
C ILE A 311 5.04 -20.87 -4.39
N ASP A 312 5.73 -20.16 -3.51
CA ASP A 312 5.33 -18.82 -3.09
C ASP A 312 5.80 -17.81 -4.14
N ILE A 313 4.86 -17.00 -4.64
CA ILE A 313 5.08 -16.03 -5.71
C ILE A 313 4.43 -14.72 -5.27
N GLY A 314 5.21 -13.66 -5.20
CA GLY A 314 4.70 -12.32 -4.96
C GLY A 314 3.88 -11.80 -6.13
N ALA A 315 2.94 -10.89 -5.89
CA ALA A 315 2.21 -10.26 -6.98
C ALA A 315 3.16 -9.46 -7.89
N GLY A 316 3.07 -9.69 -9.21
CA GLY A 316 4.03 -9.23 -10.22
C GLY A 316 5.26 -10.12 -10.37
N GLY A 317 5.58 -10.90 -9.34
CA GLY A 317 6.65 -11.89 -9.36
C GLY A 317 6.37 -13.03 -10.33
N MET A 318 7.45 -13.69 -10.75
CA MET A 318 7.45 -14.75 -11.75
C MET A 318 8.17 -15.99 -11.23
N ALA A 319 7.63 -17.16 -11.59
CA ALA A 319 8.23 -18.45 -11.28
C ALA A 319 8.34 -19.32 -12.53
N PHE A 320 9.40 -20.13 -12.54
CA PHE A 320 9.72 -21.03 -13.66
C PHE A 320 9.64 -22.48 -13.21
N ILE A 321 8.83 -23.27 -13.91
CA ILE A 321 8.71 -24.72 -13.72
C ILE A 321 9.31 -25.39 -14.95
N VAL A 322 10.33 -26.23 -14.75
CA VAL A 322 10.98 -27.00 -15.82
C VAL A 322 10.51 -28.45 -15.75
N VAL A 323 9.95 -28.95 -16.85
CA VAL A 323 9.50 -30.33 -16.98
C VAL A 323 10.36 -31.06 -17.99
N ASP A 324 11.22 -31.97 -17.52
CA ASP A 324 12.17 -32.70 -18.34
C ASP A 324 11.54 -33.94 -18.97
N GLY A 325 11.92 -34.20 -20.23
CA GLY A 325 11.67 -35.44 -20.94
C GLY A 325 12.63 -36.55 -20.57
N ASN A 326 12.09 -37.75 -20.47
CA ASN A 326 12.83 -39.00 -20.34
C ASN A 326 12.49 -40.00 -21.45
N GLY A 327 11.79 -39.57 -22.51
CA GLY A 327 11.35 -40.41 -23.62
C GLY A 327 10.10 -41.27 -23.33
N GLU A 328 9.54 -41.21 -22.13
CA GLU A 328 8.28 -41.86 -21.78
C GLU A 328 7.08 -40.94 -22.05
N ARG A 329 5.87 -41.52 -22.03
CA ARG A 329 4.63 -40.75 -22.19
C ARG A 329 4.47 -39.77 -21.03
N PRO A 330 4.29 -38.46 -21.30
CA PRO A 330 4.11 -37.47 -20.25
C PRO A 330 2.71 -37.55 -19.63
N PHE A 331 2.60 -37.17 -18.36
CA PHE A 331 1.33 -36.80 -17.74
C PHE A 331 1.04 -35.31 -17.94
N PRO A 332 -0.23 -34.87 -17.92
CA PRO A 332 -0.54 -33.44 -17.99
C PRO A 332 -0.01 -32.70 -16.76
N LEU A 333 0.44 -31.46 -16.97
CA LEU A 333 0.76 -30.52 -15.89
C LEU A 333 -0.50 -29.75 -15.53
N THR A 334 -0.83 -29.68 -14.24
CA THR A 334 -1.90 -28.83 -13.71
C THR A 334 -1.30 -27.76 -12.83
N LEU A 335 -1.77 -26.53 -12.98
CA LEU A 335 -1.46 -25.38 -12.13
C LEU A 335 -2.72 -24.96 -11.37
N GLN A 336 -2.55 -24.54 -10.12
CA GLN A 336 -3.59 -23.97 -9.28
C GLN A 336 -3.01 -22.74 -8.57
N GLY A 337 -3.27 -21.58 -9.14
CA GLY A 337 -2.95 -20.29 -8.53
C GLY A 337 -3.99 -19.88 -7.47
N ASP A 338 -3.62 -18.92 -6.64
CA ASP A 338 -4.54 -18.25 -5.70
C ASP A 338 -5.66 -17.53 -6.47
N ALA A 339 -6.92 -17.82 -6.13
CA ALA A 339 -8.08 -17.29 -6.84
C ALA A 339 -8.36 -15.80 -6.55
N SER A 340 -7.65 -15.18 -5.62
CA SER A 340 -7.76 -13.74 -5.33
C SER A 340 -7.04 -12.86 -6.36
N VAL A 341 -6.33 -13.45 -7.33
CA VAL A 341 -5.69 -12.72 -8.44
C VAL A 341 -5.88 -13.43 -9.76
N ARG A 342 -5.63 -12.69 -10.84
CA ARG A 342 -5.45 -13.27 -12.18
C ARG A 342 -4.05 -13.84 -12.31
N TRP A 343 -3.94 -14.98 -12.99
CA TRP A 343 -2.68 -15.63 -13.31
C TRP A 343 -2.49 -15.68 -14.83
N VAL A 344 -1.25 -15.50 -15.27
CA VAL A 344 -0.86 -15.67 -16.67
C VAL A 344 0.35 -16.61 -16.74
N ALA A 345 0.41 -17.41 -17.80
CA ALA A 345 1.57 -18.26 -18.03
C ALA A 345 1.84 -18.49 -19.52
N ARG A 346 3.11 -18.75 -19.83
CA ARG A 346 3.61 -19.18 -21.14
C ARG A 346 4.41 -20.46 -20.98
N ALA A 347 4.40 -21.30 -21.99
CA ALA A 347 5.23 -22.49 -22.03
C ALA A 347 5.98 -22.62 -23.34
N VAL A 348 7.24 -23.03 -23.24
CA VAL A 348 8.13 -23.23 -24.39
C VAL A 348 8.76 -24.61 -24.29
N LEU A 349 8.68 -25.36 -25.37
CA LEU A 349 9.42 -26.59 -25.57
C LEU A 349 10.85 -26.26 -25.99
N LEU A 350 11.79 -26.56 -25.11
CA LEU A 350 13.21 -26.53 -25.38
C LEU A 350 13.62 -27.83 -26.06
N ARG A 351 14.10 -27.72 -27.30
CA ARG A 351 14.47 -28.87 -28.11
C ARG A 351 15.95 -29.15 -28.00
N ARG A 352 16.30 -30.44 -28.06
CA ARG A 352 17.70 -30.84 -28.19
C ARG A 352 18.27 -30.48 -29.57
N LEU A 353 17.43 -30.56 -30.61
CA LEU A 353 17.78 -30.28 -32.00
C LEU A 353 16.65 -29.51 -32.67
N GLY A 354 17.01 -28.48 -33.44
CA GLY A 354 16.04 -27.57 -34.07
C GLY A 354 15.64 -26.42 -33.14
N PRO A 355 14.79 -25.50 -33.64
CA PRO A 355 14.38 -24.34 -32.87
C PRO A 355 13.43 -24.74 -31.74
N ASP A 356 13.55 -24.03 -30.63
CA ASP A 356 12.57 -24.09 -29.54
C ASP A 356 11.20 -23.64 -30.06
N ALA A 357 10.14 -24.15 -29.43
CA ALA A 357 8.78 -23.93 -29.90
C ALA A 357 7.84 -23.49 -28.78
N GLU A 358 7.09 -22.43 -29.01
CA GLU A 358 5.99 -22.02 -28.14
C GLU A 358 4.91 -23.10 -28.09
N LEU A 359 4.43 -23.40 -26.89
CA LEU A 359 3.24 -24.22 -26.68
C LEU A 359 1.99 -23.35 -26.64
N PRO A 360 0.79 -23.91 -26.87
CA PRO A 360 -0.46 -23.16 -26.80
C PRO A 360 -0.60 -22.33 -25.50
N PRO A 361 -1.23 -21.16 -25.55
CA PRO A 361 -1.41 -20.29 -24.38
C PRO A 361 -2.05 -21.04 -23.20
N ILE A 362 -1.50 -20.80 -22.00
CA ILE A 362 -2.03 -21.38 -20.76
C ILE A 362 -3.11 -20.45 -20.21
N ALA A 363 -4.36 -20.89 -20.28
CA ALA A 363 -5.50 -20.14 -19.75
C ALA A 363 -5.89 -20.63 -18.35
N PHE A 364 -5.92 -19.72 -17.39
CA PHE A 364 -6.42 -19.97 -16.04
C PHE A 364 -7.95 -19.74 -16.00
N ALA A 365 -8.67 -20.71 -15.43
CA ALA A 365 -10.08 -20.53 -15.09
C ALA A 365 -10.23 -19.51 -13.93
N PRO A 366 -11.42 -18.93 -13.71
CA PRO A 366 -11.67 -18.04 -12.57
C PRO A 366 -11.35 -18.65 -11.20
N SER A 367 -11.36 -19.99 -11.11
CA SER A 367 -10.96 -20.71 -9.89
C SER A 367 -9.43 -20.78 -9.69
N GLY A 368 -8.62 -20.20 -10.58
CA GLY A 368 -7.16 -20.28 -10.57
C GLY A 368 -6.58 -21.59 -11.13
N VAL A 369 -7.39 -22.47 -11.73
CA VAL A 369 -6.90 -23.74 -12.31
C VAL A 369 -6.49 -23.54 -13.77
N ALA A 370 -5.33 -24.05 -14.16
CA ALA A 370 -4.95 -24.23 -15.56
C ALA A 370 -4.43 -25.65 -15.80
N LYS A 371 -4.69 -26.20 -16.99
CA LYS A 371 -4.14 -27.49 -17.44
C LYS A 371 -3.28 -27.28 -18.66
N VAL A 372 -2.14 -27.95 -18.68
CA VAL A 372 -1.15 -27.89 -19.74
C VAL A 372 -0.91 -29.31 -20.23
N ASP A 373 -1.32 -29.57 -21.48
CA ASP A 373 -1.03 -30.83 -22.15
C ASP A 373 0.43 -30.84 -22.60
N LEU A 374 1.25 -31.64 -21.93
CA LEU A 374 2.66 -31.75 -22.26
C LEU A 374 2.83 -32.58 -23.55
N PRO A 375 3.60 -32.10 -24.54
CA PRO A 375 3.93 -32.89 -25.72
C PRO A 375 4.83 -34.07 -25.32
N ALA A 376 4.98 -35.07 -26.19
CA ALA A 376 5.98 -36.12 -25.97
C ALA A 376 7.38 -35.49 -25.91
N LEU A 377 8.12 -35.75 -24.84
CA LEU A 377 9.44 -35.16 -24.59
C LEU A 377 10.52 -36.24 -24.66
N ALA A 378 11.44 -36.11 -25.60
CA ALA A 378 12.60 -36.97 -25.70
C ALA A 378 13.60 -36.69 -24.56
N LEU A 379 14.56 -37.61 -24.38
CA LEU A 379 15.67 -37.40 -23.44
C LEU A 379 16.48 -36.16 -23.83
N GLY A 380 16.55 -35.19 -22.93
CA GLY A 380 17.26 -33.91 -23.14
C GLY A 380 16.39 -32.79 -23.71
N GLU A 381 15.11 -33.04 -23.97
CA GLU A 381 14.11 -31.99 -24.20
C GLU A 381 13.43 -31.62 -22.88
N SER A 382 12.96 -30.38 -22.77
CA SER A 382 12.22 -29.92 -21.61
C SER A 382 11.15 -28.91 -21.99
N VAL A 383 10.11 -28.79 -21.18
CA VAL A 383 9.15 -27.69 -21.26
C VAL A 383 9.44 -26.74 -20.12
N VAL A 384 9.62 -25.47 -20.42
CA VAL A 384 9.70 -24.41 -19.42
C VAL A 384 8.36 -23.71 -19.38
N VAL A 385 7.77 -23.62 -18.18
CA VAL A 385 6.55 -22.85 -17.92
C VAL A 385 6.93 -21.64 -17.07
N ALA A 386 6.73 -20.45 -17.59
CA ALA A 386 6.82 -19.20 -16.83
C ALA A 386 5.41 -18.80 -16.38
N ALA A 387 5.20 -18.69 -15.07
CA ALA A 387 3.93 -18.27 -14.48
C ALA A 387 4.11 -16.98 -13.69
N VAL A 388 3.16 -16.06 -13.83
CA VAL A 388 3.17 -14.73 -13.19
C VAL A 388 1.83 -14.52 -12.49
N ALA A 389 1.89 -14.06 -11.24
CA ALA A 389 0.72 -13.55 -10.53
C ALA A 389 0.51 -12.09 -10.97
N VAL A 390 -0.60 -11.78 -11.63
CA VAL A 390 -0.83 -10.41 -12.11
C VAL A 390 -1.15 -9.50 -10.90
N PRO A 391 -0.41 -8.40 -10.67
CA PRO A 391 -0.72 -7.41 -9.65
C PRO A 391 -2.15 -6.87 -9.80
N SER A 392 -2.78 -6.52 -8.68
CA SER A 392 -4.04 -5.76 -8.70
C SER A 392 -3.87 -4.42 -9.41
N GLU A 393 -4.93 -3.94 -10.06
CA GLU A 393 -5.02 -2.58 -10.59
C GLU A 393 -5.10 -1.59 -9.42
N SER A 394 -3.93 -1.09 -9.01
CA SER A 394 -3.75 -0.21 -7.86
C SER A 394 -2.60 0.76 -8.15
N PRO A 395 -2.67 2.01 -7.67
CA PRO A 395 -1.53 2.93 -7.68
C PRO A 395 -0.43 2.53 -6.68
N LEU A 396 -0.65 1.49 -5.87
CA LEU A 396 0.31 0.93 -4.91
C LEU A 396 0.88 -0.39 -5.40
N PHE A 397 2.07 -0.73 -4.91
CA PHE A 397 2.62 -2.08 -5.07
C PHE A 397 1.76 -3.11 -4.33
N ASP A 398 1.34 -4.15 -5.05
CA ASP A 398 0.71 -5.33 -4.45
C ASP A 398 1.80 -6.18 -3.78
N ARG A 399 1.93 -6.06 -2.45
CA ARG A 399 2.98 -6.75 -1.66
C ARG A 399 2.63 -8.18 -1.24
N ARG A 400 1.51 -8.72 -1.71
CA ARG A 400 1.06 -10.05 -1.30
C ARG A 400 1.99 -11.14 -1.83
N THR A 401 2.22 -12.14 -0.99
CA THR A 401 2.79 -13.44 -1.39
C THR A 401 1.67 -14.44 -1.60
N LEU A 402 1.59 -15.01 -2.79
CA LEU A 402 0.50 -15.85 -3.29
C LEU A 402 1.02 -17.26 -3.58
N LEU A 403 0.17 -18.27 -3.36
CA LEU A 403 0.58 -19.66 -3.53
C LEU A 403 0.22 -20.18 -4.92
N LEU A 404 1.22 -20.64 -5.68
CA LEU A 404 1.02 -21.42 -6.90
C LEU A 404 1.30 -22.90 -6.62
N ARG A 405 0.27 -23.73 -6.70
CA ARG A 405 0.41 -25.19 -6.64
C ARG A 405 0.55 -25.75 -8.05
N TRP A 406 1.38 -26.78 -8.21
CA TRP A 406 1.57 -27.47 -9.48
C TRP A 406 1.57 -28.98 -9.29
N GLY A 407 1.17 -29.73 -10.32
CA GLY A 407 1.14 -31.18 -10.30
C GLY A 407 1.27 -31.82 -11.67
N ILE A 408 2.16 -32.80 -11.81
CA ILE A 408 2.27 -33.69 -12.97
C ILE A 408 1.40 -34.91 -12.70
N GLY A 409 0.37 -35.16 -13.52
CA GLY A 409 -0.55 -36.29 -13.32
C GLY A 409 -1.48 -36.19 -12.12
N TRP A 410 -1.49 -35.04 -11.43
CA TRP A 410 -2.36 -34.72 -10.29
C TRP A 410 -3.02 -33.36 -10.49
N VAL A 411 -4.25 -33.20 -9.97
CA VAL A 411 -4.88 -31.88 -9.83
C VAL A 411 -4.65 -31.41 -8.39
N PRO A 412 -3.80 -30.39 -8.16
CA PRO A 412 -3.66 -29.81 -6.83
C PRO A 412 -4.99 -29.16 -6.44
N HIS A 413 -5.64 -29.65 -5.39
CA HIS A 413 -6.85 -29.01 -4.88
C HIS A 413 -6.44 -27.93 -3.87
N ALA A 414 -6.88 -26.70 -4.08
CA ALA A 414 -7.09 -25.80 -2.96
C ALA A 414 -8.18 -26.44 -2.07
N PRO A 415 -8.01 -26.55 -0.74
CA PRO A 415 -9.12 -26.95 0.11
C PRO A 415 -10.31 -26.05 -0.24
N ALA A 416 -11.49 -26.62 -0.52
CA ALA A 416 -12.73 -25.85 -0.51
C ALA A 416 -12.71 -24.96 0.75
N ASP A 417 -13.22 -23.74 0.67
CA ASP A 417 -13.06 -22.71 1.71
C ASP A 417 -13.75 -23.11 3.04
N GLN A 418 -13.16 -24.08 3.75
CA GLN A 418 -13.67 -24.73 4.95
C GLN A 418 -13.92 -23.69 6.04
N GLY A 419 -13.10 -22.63 6.05
CA GLY A 419 -13.28 -21.46 6.90
C GLY A 419 -14.59 -20.73 6.60
N ARG A 420 -14.83 -20.30 5.35
CA ARG A 420 -16.09 -19.63 4.97
C ARG A 420 -17.31 -20.51 5.23
N VAL A 421 -17.24 -21.80 4.90
CA VAL A 421 -18.33 -22.76 5.17
C VAL A 421 -18.62 -22.86 6.67
N ALA A 422 -17.58 -22.99 7.51
CA ALA A 422 -17.74 -23.07 8.96
C ALA A 422 -18.37 -21.80 9.54
N LEU A 423 -17.93 -20.61 9.10
CA LEU A 423 -18.50 -19.33 9.53
C LEU A 423 -19.97 -19.19 9.11
N ALA A 424 -20.31 -19.56 7.87
CA ALA A 424 -21.68 -19.52 7.39
C ALA A 424 -22.63 -20.41 8.23
N GLU A 425 -22.18 -21.60 8.63
CA GLU A 425 -22.95 -22.48 9.51
C GLU A 425 -23.10 -21.91 10.94
N LEU A 426 -22.06 -21.26 11.47
CA LEU A 426 -22.17 -20.56 12.75
C LEU A 426 -23.17 -19.39 12.68
N VAL A 427 -23.20 -18.63 11.58
CA VAL A 427 -24.20 -17.56 11.40
C VAL A 427 -25.61 -18.11 11.35
N LYS A 428 -25.86 -19.19 10.58
CA LYS A 428 -27.18 -19.86 10.56
C LYS A 428 -27.63 -20.32 11.95
N LYS A 429 -26.69 -20.82 12.76
CA LYS A 429 -26.97 -21.22 14.15
C LYS A 429 -27.22 -20.01 15.07
N ALA A 430 -26.50 -18.91 14.86
CA ALA A 430 -26.55 -17.74 15.72
C ALA A 430 -27.74 -16.82 15.42
N LEU A 431 -28.22 -16.79 14.17
CA LEU A 431 -29.27 -15.88 13.69
C LEU A 431 -30.34 -16.68 12.92
N PRO A 432 -31.57 -16.80 13.43
CA PRO A 432 -32.65 -17.56 12.78
C PRO A 432 -32.95 -17.13 11.34
N ASP A 433 -32.81 -15.83 11.03
CA ASP A 433 -33.03 -15.28 9.69
C ASP A 433 -31.79 -15.40 8.77
N GLY A 434 -30.76 -16.12 9.20
CA GLY A 434 -29.52 -16.33 8.45
C GLY A 434 -28.64 -15.09 8.27
N GLY A 435 -28.95 -13.96 8.93
CA GLY A 435 -28.09 -12.77 9.00
C GLY A 435 -28.00 -11.91 7.73
N ALA A 436 -28.81 -12.17 6.69
CA ALA A 436 -28.68 -11.50 5.40
C ALA A 436 -28.74 -9.97 5.47
N ALA A 437 -29.70 -9.41 6.21
CA ALA A 437 -29.84 -7.96 6.35
C ALA A 437 -28.65 -7.31 7.09
N ALA A 438 -28.07 -8.02 8.06
CA ALA A 438 -26.88 -7.54 8.77
C ALA A 438 -25.66 -7.56 7.85
N ARG A 439 -25.47 -8.62 7.03
CA ARG A 439 -24.40 -8.65 6.01
C ARG A 439 -24.52 -7.47 5.05
N THR A 440 -25.72 -7.19 4.53
CA THR A 440 -25.93 -6.07 3.61
C THR A 440 -25.57 -4.73 4.24
N ARG A 441 -25.99 -4.48 5.49
CA ARG A 441 -25.67 -3.23 6.18
C ARG A 441 -24.19 -3.10 6.52
N LEU A 442 -23.55 -4.19 6.97
CA LEU A 442 -22.11 -4.22 7.24
C LEU A 442 -21.32 -3.91 5.98
N MET A 443 -21.61 -4.63 4.89
CA MET A 443 -20.92 -4.41 3.62
C MET A 443 -21.21 -3.03 3.05
N LEU A 444 -22.42 -2.48 3.22
CA LEU A 444 -22.66 -1.08 2.85
C LEU A 444 -21.74 -0.12 3.60
N THR A 445 -21.57 -0.28 4.92
CA THR A 445 -20.67 0.58 5.70
C THR A 445 -19.21 0.39 5.27
N VAL A 446 -18.76 -0.85 5.09
CA VAL A 446 -17.41 -1.19 4.58
C VAL A 446 -17.16 -0.52 3.24
N ASP A 447 -18.07 -0.70 2.28
CA ASP A 447 -17.95 -0.16 0.92
C ASP A 447 -17.81 1.37 0.94
N ARG A 448 -18.66 2.05 1.73
CA ARG A 448 -18.60 3.50 1.84
C ARG A 448 -17.28 3.98 2.43
N LEU A 449 -16.77 3.28 3.45
CA LEU A 449 -15.48 3.58 4.10
C LEU A 449 -14.26 3.23 3.23
N SER A 450 -14.40 2.35 2.23
CA SER A 450 -13.36 2.02 1.26
C SER A 450 -13.40 2.85 -0.03
N GLY A 451 -14.19 3.93 -0.06
CA GLY A 451 -14.30 4.80 -1.23
C GLY A 451 -15.12 4.21 -2.38
N GLU A 452 -15.91 3.16 -2.14
CA GLU A 452 -16.77 2.56 -3.17
C GLU A 452 -18.08 3.34 -3.29
N ALA A 453 -18.50 3.60 -4.53
CA ALA A 453 -19.76 4.27 -4.80
C ALA A 453 -20.94 3.35 -4.47
N ALA A 454 -21.74 3.71 -3.47
CA ALA A 454 -22.96 2.99 -3.13
C ALA A 454 -24.16 3.54 -3.92
N ALA A 455 -24.56 2.80 -4.96
CA ALA A 455 -25.68 3.20 -5.82
C ALA A 455 -26.96 3.45 -4.99
N GLY A 456 -27.58 4.63 -5.18
CA GLY A 456 -28.80 5.02 -4.46
C GLY A 456 -28.58 5.45 -3.01
N VAL A 457 -27.33 5.64 -2.58
CA VAL A 457 -26.98 6.09 -1.23
C VAL A 457 -26.35 7.48 -1.33
N GLU A 458 -27.08 8.50 -0.86
CA GLU A 458 -26.56 9.88 -0.79
C GLU A 458 -25.37 9.97 0.19
N GLY A 459 -24.41 10.85 -0.14
CA GLY A 459 -23.23 11.16 0.67
C GLY A 459 -21.96 11.29 -0.18
N PRO A 460 -20.86 11.74 0.43
CA PRO A 460 -19.57 11.82 -0.26
C PRO A 460 -18.96 10.43 -0.49
N VAL A 461 -18.10 10.33 -1.50
CA VAL A 461 -17.24 9.17 -1.74
C VAL A 461 -15.88 9.48 -1.10
N ILE A 462 -15.48 8.66 -0.12
CA ILE A 462 -14.24 8.88 0.64
C ILE A 462 -13.04 8.57 -0.26
N SER A 463 -12.16 9.55 -0.46
CA SER A 463 -10.87 9.33 -1.13
C SER A 463 -9.81 8.82 -0.15
N THR A 464 -9.80 9.31 1.08
CA THR A 464 -8.89 8.86 2.14
C THR A 464 -9.54 8.95 3.52
N ARG A 465 -9.13 8.08 4.44
CA ARG A 465 -9.46 8.18 5.87
C ARG A 465 -8.33 8.79 6.72
N TYR A 466 -7.23 9.26 6.14
CA TYR A 466 -6.12 9.80 6.92
C TYR A 466 -6.53 11.08 7.67
N ALA A 467 -6.34 11.12 8.99
CA ALA A 467 -6.95 12.14 9.85
C ALA A 467 -6.49 13.59 9.55
N TRP A 468 -5.24 13.77 9.10
CA TRP A 468 -4.71 15.07 8.68
C TRP A 468 -5.18 15.52 7.29
N ALA A 469 -5.79 14.64 6.51
CA ALA A 469 -6.27 14.99 5.19
C ALA A 469 -7.55 15.85 5.30
N PRO A 470 -7.68 16.95 4.54
CA PRO A 470 -8.92 17.71 4.46
C PRO A 470 -10.14 16.84 4.08
N ALA A 471 -9.92 15.80 3.28
CA ALA A 471 -10.94 14.84 2.87
C ALA A 471 -11.47 13.97 4.02
N ALA A 472 -10.83 13.93 5.19
CA ALA A 472 -11.34 13.22 6.37
C ALA A 472 -12.72 13.72 6.82
N ALA A 473 -13.10 14.95 6.46
CA ALA A 473 -14.44 15.47 6.68
C ALA A 473 -15.55 14.59 6.04
N ASP A 474 -15.26 13.94 4.90
CA ASP A 474 -16.18 13.04 4.23
C ASP A 474 -16.44 11.78 5.06
N VAL A 475 -15.43 11.29 5.79
CA VAL A 475 -15.58 10.14 6.71
C VAL A 475 -16.57 10.46 7.82
N LEU A 476 -16.44 11.64 8.43
CA LEU A 476 -17.32 12.09 9.51
C LEU A 476 -18.78 12.18 9.04
N GLU A 477 -19.00 12.69 7.83
CA GLU A 477 -20.32 12.78 7.22
C GLU A 477 -20.89 11.38 6.91
N VAL A 478 -20.08 10.47 6.37
CA VAL A 478 -20.46 9.07 6.14
C VAL A 478 -20.90 8.40 7.44
N LEU A 479 -20.11 8.50 8.52
CA LEU A 479 -20.42 7.90 9.82
C LEU A 479 -21.70 8.48 10.43
N ARG A 480 -21.90 9.79 10.33
CA ARG A 480 -23.12 10.46 10.78
C ARG A 480 -24.35 9.91 10.05
N GLN A 481 -24.28 9.77 8.72
CA GLN A 481 -25.35 9.21 7.92
C GLN A 481 -25.62 7.74 8.23
N GLU A 482 -24.56 6.94 8.42
CA GLU A 482 -24.68 5.52 8.80
C GLU A 482 -25.37 5.34 10.16
N ALA A 483 -25.08 6.20 11.14
CA ALA A 483 -25.75 6.21 12.43
C ALA A 483 -27.23 6.64 12.30
N GLN A 484 -27.51 7.69 11.52
CA GLN A 484 -28.87 8.18 11.28
C GLN A 484 -29.77 7.16 10.58
N ARG A 485 -29.25 6.44 9.58
CA ARG A 485 -29.98 5.34 8.91
C ARG A 485 -30.38 4.23 9.88
N ARG A 486 -29.63 4.06 10.97
CA ARG A 486 -29.89 3.09 12.04
C ARG A 486 -30.71 3.67 13.19
N GLY A 487 -31.14 4.93 13.11
CA GLY A 487 -31.92 5.62 14.16
C GLY A 487 -31.12 5.83 15.45
N LEU A 488 -29.80 5.97 15.36
CA LEU A 488 -28.92 6.10 16.52
C LEU A 488 -28.69 7.58 16.89
N PRO A 489 -28.65 7.92 18.19
CA PRO A 489 -28.27 9.26 18.65
C PRO A 489 -26.77 9.47 18.43
N VAL A 490 -26.41 10.32 17.47
CA VAL A 490 -25.01 10.57 17.09
C VAL A 490 -24.62 12.02 17.34
N ARG A 491 -23.42 12.25 17.88
CA ARG A 491 -22.79 13.57 17.95
C ARG A 491 -21.31 13.52 17.57
N ALA A 492 -20.78 14.66 17.16
CA ALA A 492 -19.33 14.85 17.06
C ALA A 492 -18.76 15.28 18.41
N SER A 493 -17.61 14.72 18.80
CA SER A 493 -16.76 15.23 19.87
C SER A 493 -15.51 15.84 19.24
N ARG A 494 -15.40 17.17 19.31
CA ARG A 494 -14.34 17.96 18.67
C ARG A 494 -13.19 18.20 19.62
N PHE A 495 -11.96 18.06 19.11
CA PHE A 495 -10.73 18.36 19.83
C PHE A 495 -9.69 18.93 18.88
N VAL A 496 -8.68 19.63 19.40
CA VAL A 496 -7.57 20.17 18.61
C VAL A 496 -6.41 19.21 18.69
N GLU A 497 -5.90 18.80 17.54
CA GLU A 497 -4.63 18.10 17.42
C GLU A 497 -3.58 19.08 16.90
N ARG A 498 -2.36 18.98 17.43
CA ARG A 498 -1.24 19.85 17.10
C ARG A 498 -0.07 19.01 16.63
N ALA A 499 0.39 19.24 15.42
CA ALA A 499 1.62 18.67 14.89
C ALA A 499 2.84 19.28 15.61
N PRO A 500 3.99 18.58 15.68
CA PRO A 500 5.11 19.04 16.48
C PRO A 500 5.76 20.34 15.98
N ASP A 501 5.56 20.68 14.71
CA ASP A 501 5.94 21.95 14.06
C ASP A 501 5.04 23.13 14.44
N GLY A 502 3.93 22.89 15.15
CA GLY A 502 2.99 23.90 15.63
C GLY A 502 1.73 24.03 14.78
N VAL A 503 1.59 23.28 13.68
CA VAL A 503 0.36 23.28 12.89
C VAL A 503 -0.79 22.68 13.70
N GLU A 504 -1.94 23.36 13.73
CA GLU A 504 -3.12 22.93 14.47
C GLU A 504 -4.28 22.58 13.55
N GLN A 505 -4.98 21.49 13.85
CA GLN A 505 -6.23 21.13 13.20
C GLN A 505 -7.29 20.70 14.21
N THR A 506 -8.55 21.01 13.90
CA THR A 506 -9.69 20.51 14.68
C THR A 506 -10.14 19.17 14.12
N TRP A 507 -10.02 18.12 14.93
CA TRP A 507 -10.46 16.77 14.60
C TRP A 507 -11.78 16.45 15.30
N SER A 508 -12.37 15.31 14.95
CA SER A 508 -13.63 14.86 15.56
C SER A 508 -13.69 13.35 15.72
N ASN A 509 -14.03 12.92 16.93
CA ASN A 509 -14.64 11.61 17.13
C ASN A 509 -16.11 11.67 16.74
N VAL A 510 -16.67 10.54 16.30
CA VAL A 510 -18.12 10.36 16.14
C VAL A 510 -18.61 9.43 17.24
N LEU A 511 -19.51 9.92 18.09
CA LEU A 511 -19.98 9.20 19.28
C LEU A 511 -21.46 8.86 19.13
N VAL A 512 -21.80 7.61 19.41
CA VAL A 512 -23.18 7.15 19.61
C VAL A 512 -23.40 6.89 21.09
N GLU A 513 -24.21 7.72 21.73
CA GLU A 513 -24.41 7.72 23.17
C GLU A 513 -25.72 7.02 23.55
N LEU A 514 -25.61 5.83 24.14
CA LEU A 514 -26.73 4.98 24.47
C LEU A 514 -27.04 5.09 25.97
N PRO A 515 -28.16 5.70 26.37
CA PRO A 515 -28.46 5.95 27.77
C PRO A 515 -28.76 4.64 28.51
N GLY A 516 -28.17 4.47 29.69
CA GLY A 516 -28.55 3.42 30.62
C GLY A 516 -29.63 3.88 31.60
N SER A 517 -30.19 2.95 32.39
CA SER A 517 -31.19 3.27 33.41
C SER A 517 -30.63 4.08 34.60
N ASP A 518 -29.31 4.13 34.78
CA ASP A 518 -28.62 4.86 35.85
C ASP A 518 -27.45 5.68 35.28
N PRO A 519 -27.68 6.95 34.87
CA PRO A 519 -26.67 7.79 34.21
C PRO A 519 -25.49 8.19 35.11
N ARG A 520 -25.55 7.88 36.42
CA ARG A 520 -24.46 8.14 37.37
C ARG A 520 -23.33 7.10 37.27
N ARG A 521 -23.59 5.97 36.61
CA ARG A 521 -22.58 4.94 36.38
C ARG A 521 -21.63 5.37 35.27
N TRP A 522 -20.37 4.99 35.40
CA TRP A 522 -19.39 5.21 34.34
C TRP A 522 -19.74 4.39 33.11
N PRO A 523 -19.62 4.96 31.90
CA PRO A 523 -19.97 4.28 30.67
C PRO A 523 -19.10 3.03 30.41
N VAL A 524 -19.65 2.09 29.66
CA VAL A 524 -18.87 1.12 28.89
C VAL A 524 -18.56 1.76 27.54
N VAL A 525 -17.31 1.73 27.10
CA VAL A 525 -16.91 2.22 25.78
C VAL A 525 -16.72 1.04 24.83
N VAL A 526 -17.35 1.10 23.66
CA VAL A 526 -17.07 0.24 22.51
C VAL A 526 -16.43 1.10 21.43
N ALA A 527 -15.18 0.85 21.08
CA ALA A 527 -14.39 1.71 20.21
C ALA A 527 -13.96 1.02 18.92
N ALA A 528 -13.74 1.82 17.89
CA ALA A 528 -13.04 1.49 16.65
C ALA A 528 -12.48 2.81 16.09
N HIS A 529 -11.28 2.84 15.53
CA HIS A 529 -10.76 4.06 14.93
C HIS A 529 -11.21 4.18 13.46
N TRP A 530 -11.61 5.37 13.05
CA TRP A 530 -12.12 5.60 11.70
C TRP A 530 -11.05 6.02 10.72
N ASP A 531 -9.89 6.48 11.20
CA ASP A 531 -8.77 6.84 10.34
C ASP A 531 -8.02 5.61 9.83
N GLY A 532 -7.21 5.81 8.79
CA GLY A 532 -6.29 4.81 8.27
C GLY A 532 -4.99 5.47 7.86
N ALA A 533 -3.94 4.69 7.65
CA ALA A 533 -2.65 5.16 7.14
C ALA A 533 -2.07 4.17 6.13
N ARG A 534 -1.12 4.65 5.33
CA ARG A 534 -0.29 3.87 4.41
C ARG A 534 1.17 4.01 4.83
N THR A 535 2.03 3.11 4.37
CA THR A 535 3.48 3.20 4.67
C THR A 535 4.08 4.49 4.12
N HIS A 536 3.56 4.97 2.99
CA HIS A 536 3.97 6.23 2.38
C HIS A 536 2.99 7.35 2.71
N LEU A 537 3.55 8.52 3.01
CA LEU A 537 2.79 9.69 3.43
C LEU A 537 1.84 10.18 2.34
N SER A 538 2.32 10.33 1.09
CA SER A 538 1.49 10.76 -0.04
C SER A 538 0.28 9.84 -0.24
N ASP A 539 0.50 8.53 -0.14
CA ASP A 539 -0.57 7.52 -0.22
C ASP A 539 -1.55 7.63 0.94
N SER A 540 -1.09 8.01 2.13
CA SER A 540 -1.98 8.26 3.27
C SER A 540 -2.95 9.40 2.95
N TYR A 541 -2.46 10.54 2.44
CA TYR A 541 -3.32 11.68 2.10
C TYR A 541 -4.25 11.45 0.91
N GLN A 542 -3.89 10.54 0.01
CA GLN A 542 -4.65 10.32 -1.20
C GLN A 542 -5.62 9.13 -1.11
N ARG A 543 -5.26 8.08 -0.34
CA ARG A 543 -5.89 6.76 -0.43
C ARG A 543 -5.71 5.83 0.78
N ALA A 544 -5.69 6.36 2.01
CA ALA A 544 -5.74 5.53 3.22
C ALA A 544 -7.14 4.91 3.42
N LEU A 545 -7.47 3.92 2.59
CA LEU A 545 -8.78 3.25 2.50
C LEU A 545 -8.73 1.82 3.03
N ASN A 546 -7.75 1.51 3.88
CA ASN A 546 -7.53 0.20 4.48
C ASN A 546 -8.83 -0.34 5.06
N LEU A 547 -9.17 -1.58 4.77
CA LEU A 547 -10.45 -2.14 5.12
C LEU A 547 -10.40 -2.91 6.42
N ASN A 548 -9.38 -3.77 6.58
CA ASN A 548 -9.22 -4.54 7.79
C ASN A 548 -8.92 -3.63 8.98
N ASP A 549 -8.15 -2.56 8.76
CA ASP A 549 -7.61 -1.64 9.77
C ASP A 549 -8.04 -0.17 9.48
N ASP A 550 -9.12 0.34 10.05
CA ASP A 550 -10.15 -0.40 10.78
C ASP A 550 -11.58 -0.06 10.31
N ALA A 551 -11.79 0.07 8.99
CA ALA A 551 -13.14 0.24 8.45
C ALA A 551 -14.06 -0.94 8.85
N SER A 552 -13.48 -2.14 8.99
CA SER A 552 -14.18 -3.34 9.44
C SER A 552 -14.66 -3.27 10.89
N GLY A 553 -13.82 -2.81 11.83
CA GLY A 553 -14.20 -2.61 13.23
C GLY A 553 -15.25 -1.52 13.39
N VAL A 554 -15.11 -0.41 12.65
CA VAL A 554 -16.13 0.65 12.55
C VAL A 554 -17.48 0.07 12.10
N ALA A 555 -17.50 -0.73 11.04
CA ALA A 555 -18.73 -1.35 10.55
C ALA A 555 -19.36 -2.29 11.59
N VAL A 556 -18.56 -3.12 12.25
CA VAL A 556 -19.02 -4.05 13.29
C VAL A 556 -19.62 -3.30 14.49
N ALA A 557 -18.95 -2.25 14.99
CA ALA A 557 -19.44 -1.41 16.08
C ALA A 557 -20.72 -0.66 15.71
N MET A 558 -20.77 -0.06 14.52
CA MET A 558 -21.95 0.65 14.00
C MET A 558 -23.17 -0.27 13.88
N GLU A 559 -22.98 -1.50 13.40
CA GLU A 559 -24.06 -2.49 13.30
C GLU A 559 -24.46 -3.07 14.67
N ALA A 560 -23.56 -3.07 15.66
CA ALA A 560 -23.84 -3.59 16.99
C ALA A 560 -24.66 -2.59 17.84
N ALA A 561 -24.47 -1.29 17.62
CA ALA A 561 -25.10 -0.22 18.40
C ALA A 561 -26.64 -0.31 18.51
N PRO A 562 -27.42 -0.64 17.46
CA PRO A 562 -28.87 -0.78 17.59
C PRO A 562 -29.31 -1.91 18.53
N ALA A 563 -28.53 -3.00 18.61
CA ALA A 563 -28.82 -4.08 19.55
C ALA A 563 -28.52 -3.67 21.00
N MET A 564 -27.43 -2.92 21.21
CA MET A 564 -27.10 -2.33 22.51
C MET A 564 -28.20 -1.35 22.96
N ASN A 565 -28.65 -0.45 22.07
CA ASN A 565 -29.67 0.56 22.36
C ASN A 565 -31.04 -0.01 22.74
N ARG A 566 -31.39 -1.18 22.18
CA ARG A 566 -32.67 -1.86 22.49
C ARG A 566 -32.62 -2.68 23.78
N ALA A 567 -31.43 -3.07 24.23
CA ALA A 567 -31.30 -3.91 25.41
C ALA A 567 -31.35 -3.08 26.69
N ALA A 568 -31.97 -3.62 27.75
CA ALA A 568 -31.97 -2.96 29.05
C ALA A 568 -30.59 -3.09 29.71
N HIS A 569 -29.96 -1.95 30.01
CA HIS A 569 -28.68 -1.88 30.72
C HIS A 569 -28.67 -0.71 31.71
N ARG A 570 -27.88 -0.85 32.78
CA ARG A 570 -27.83 0.13 33.86
C ARG A 570 -26.88 1.28 33.58
N ALA A 571 -25.63 0.98 33.23
CA ALA A 571 -24.64 1.98 32.87
C ALA A 571 -24.87 2.48 31.43
N PRO A 572 -24.49 3.72 31.11
CA PRO A 572 -24.46 4.18 29.72
C PRO A 572 -23.49 3.35 28.87
N ILE A 573 -23.73 3.27 27.57
CA ILE A 573 -22.79 2.72 26.60
C ILE A 573 -22.44 3.82 25.61
N VAL A 574 -21.15 4.03 25.35
CA VAL A 574 -20.68 4.93 24.29
C VAL A 574 -20.05 4.07 23.21
N VAL A 575 -20.63 4.09 22.01
CA VAL A 575 -19.98 3.53 20.83
C VAL A 575 -19.21 4.66 20.16
N ALA A 576 -17.88 4.58 20.19
CA ALA A 576 -16.97 5.65 19.81
C ALA A 576 -16.21 5.30 18.53
N PHE A 577 -16.39 6.11 17.50
CA PHE A 577 -15.57 6.07 16.29
C PHE A 577 -14.49 7.14 16.45
N LEU A 578 -13.25 6.69 16.65
CA LEU A 578 -12.14 7.52 17.12
C LEU A 578 -11.30 8.04 15.95
N ALA A 579 -10.91 9.30 16.00
CA ALA A 579 -9.95 9.89 15.06
C ALA A 579 -8.51 9.62 15.52
N GLY A 580 -7.58 9.56 14.58
CA GLY A 580 -6.15 9.56 14.87
C GLY A 580 -5.68 8.36 15.69
N GLY A 581 -6.16 7.15 15.39
CA GLY A 581 -5.55 5.92 15.90
C GLY A 581 -4.05 5.92 15.62
N TYR A 582 -3.70 6.15 14.34
CA TYR A 582 -2.32 6.26 13.86
C TYR A 582 -1.56 7.50 14.38
N HIS A 583 -2.20 8.37 15.14
CA HIS A 583 -1.62 9.60 15.67
C HIS A 583 -1.64 9.58 17.20
N ASP A 584 -0.96 8.58 17.78
CA ASP A 584 -0.85 8.37 19.23
C ASP A 584 -2.23 8.22 19.92
N ALA A 585 -3.17 7.54 19.25
CA ALA A 585 -4.55 7.35 19.68
C ALA A 585 -5.24 8.66 20.13
N ALA A 586 -5.04 9.73 19.36
CA ALA A 586 -5.47 11.10 19.66
C ALA A 586 -6.95 11.19 20.05
N GLY A 587 -7.83 10.53 19.28
CA GLY A 587 -9.27 10.49 19.55
C GLY A 587 -9.61 9.77 20.84
N ALA A 588 -8.91 8.68 21.16
CA ALA A 588 -9.10 7.95 22.41
C ALA A 588 -8.65 8.80 23.62
N ARG A 589 -7.51 9.49 23.50
CA ARG A 589 -7.01 10.45 24.49
C ARG A 589 -8.04 11.56 24.74
N ALA A 590 -8.54 12.20 23.68
CA ALA A 590 -9.55 13.24 23.77
C ALA A 590 -10.84 12.74 24.44
N LEU A 591 -11.32 11.55 24.10
CA LEU A 591 -12.51 10.97 24.71
C LEU A 591 -12.30 10.64 26.20
N LEU A 592 -11.15 10.07 26.57
CA LEU A 592 -10.83 9.78 27.96
C LEU A 592 -10.73 11.06 28.79
N ASP A 593 -10.18 12.13 28.22
CA ASP A 593 -10.08 13.43 28.88
C ASP A 593 -11.48 14.08 29.03
N GLU A 594 -12.33 14.01 27.99
CA GLU A 594 -13.73 14.46 28.04
C GLU A 594 -14.53 13.73 29.13
N LEU A 595 -14.31 12.41 29.29
CA LEU A 595 -14.93 11.60 30.33
C LEU A 595 -14.23 11.72 31.70
N GLY A 596 -13.14 12.47 31.80
CA GLY A 596 -12.34 12.60 33.03
C GLY A 596 -11.79 11.25 33.54
N GLY A 597 -11.48 10.33 32.62
CA GLY A 597 -11.01 8.96 32.91
C GLY A 597 -12.07 8.03 33.50
N LYS A 598 -13.33 8.46 33.58
CA LYS A 598 -14.41 7.69 34.22
C LYS A 598 -15.04 6.71 33.23
N VAL A 599 -14.37 5.59 33.00
CA VAL A 599 -14.84 4.49 32.14
C VAL A 599 -14.86 3.19 32.93
N SER A 600 -15.92 2.40 32.78
CA SER A 600 -16.08 1.13 33.51
C SER A 600 -15.41 -0.05 32.80
N ALA A 601 -15.44 -0.06 31.46
CA ALA A 601 -14.76 -1.02 30.61
C ALA A 601 -14.59 -0.45 29.20
N TRP A 602 -13.55 -0.90 28.50
CA TRP A 602 -13.21 -0.50 27.14
C TRP A 602 -13.09 -1.76 26.26
N ILE A 603 -13.94 -1.88 25.24
CA ILE A 603 -13.85 -2.91 24.21
C ILE A 603 -13.50 -2.20 22.90
N GLU A 604 -12.37 -2.52 22.30
CA GLU A 604 -11.97 -1.98 21.01
C GLU A 604 -11.99 -3.07 19.95
N LEU A 605 -12.44 -2.72 18.75
CA LEU A 605 -12.33 -3.55 17.56
C LEU A 605 -11.16 -3.02 16.75
N ASP A 606 -10.33 -3.93 16.30
CA ASP A 606 -9.25 -3.64 15.36
C ASP A 606 -8.95 -4.90 14.54
N ARG A 607 -8.78 -4.77 13.21
CA ARG A 607 -8.43 -5.90 12.32
C ARG A 607 -9.39 -7.09 12.44
N VAL A 608 -10.70 -6.81 12.38
CA VAL A 608 -11.78 -7.81 12.60
C VAL A 608 -12.45 -8.31 11.32
N GLY A 609 -12.18 -7.71 10.16
CA GLY A 609 -12.84 -8.02 8.90
C GLY A 609 -12.30 -9.28 8.21
N ILE A 610 -11.00 -9.51 8.30
CA ILE A 610 -10.31 -10.62 7.62
C ILE A 610 -9.96 -11.72 8.63
N PRO A 611 -10.55 -12.94 8.51
CA PRO A 611 -10.19 -14.04 9.39
C PRO A 611 -8.81 -14.62 9.06
N ASP A 612 -8.18 -15.27 10.04
CA ASP A 612 -6.98 -16.09 9.82
C ASP A 612 -7.25 -17.28 8.87
N ARG A 613 -6.19 -17.81 8.27
CA ARG A 613 -6.25 -18.96 7.36
C ARG A 613 -6.73 -20.21 8.09
N TRP A 614 -7.45 -21.08 7.39
CA TRP A 614 -7.87 -22.38 7.92
C TRP A 614 -6.64 -23.18 8.41
N PRO A 615 -6.70 -23.84 9.59
CA PRO A 615 -7.86 -24.10 10.46
C PRO A 615 -8.14 -23.03 11.53
N ARG A 616 -7.44 -21.89 11.51
CA ARG A 616 -7.56 -20.85 12.54
C ARG A 616 -8.65 -19.82 12.27
N THR A 617 -9.39 -19.90 11.17
CA THR A 617 -10.46 -18.98 10.75
C THR A 617 -11.52 -18.68 11.82
N LEU A 618 -11.77 -19.60 12.76
CA LEU A 618 -12.72 -19.40 13.87
C LEU A 618 -12.09 -18.75 15.11
N SER A 619 -10.78 -18.50 15.11
CA SER A 619 -10.06 -17.88 16.22
C SER A 619 -10.30 -16.38 16.23
N VAL A 620 -10.39 -15.82 17.43
CA VAL A 620 -10.37 -14.37 17.66
C VAL A 620 -9.40 -14.12 18.80
N THR A 621 -8.52 -13.15 18.66
CA THR A 621 -7.60 -12.74 19.70
C THR A 621 -8.26 -11.67 20.57
N LEU A 622 -8.14 -11.84 21.88
CA LEU A 622 -8.52 -10.86 22.89
C LEU A 622 -7.23 -10.35 23.51
N GLU A 623 -6.84 -9.15 23.12
CA GLU A 623 -5.62 -8.50 23.58
C GLU A 623 -5.94 -7.55 24.71
N GLY A 624 -5.33 -7.74 25.87
CA GLY A 624 -5.54 -6.81 26.98
C GLY A 624 -4.53 -6.95 28.09
N GLY A 625 -3.52 -7.81 27.90
CA GLY A 625 -2.46 -8.04 28.88
C GLY A 625 -2.92 -8.19 30.31
N GLY A 626 -2.31 -7.41 31.20
CA GLY A 626 -2.67 -7.39 32.63
C GLY A 626 -4.11 -6.94 32.93
N SER A 627 -4.85 -6.42 31.94
CA SER A 627 -6.27 -6.07 32.06
C SER A 627 -7.21 -7.23 31.72
N LEU A 628 -6.78 -8.26 30.98
CA LEU A 628 -7.65 -9.41 30.64
C LEU A 628 -8.24 -10.10 31.88
N PRO A 629 -7.49 -10.37 32.96
CA PRO A 629 -8.06 -10.97 34.17
C PRO A 629 -9.08 -10.06 34.89
N LYS A 630 -9.10 -8.76 34.59
CA LYS A 630 -10.07 -7.81 35.16
C LYS A 630 -11.43 -7.89 34.47
N PHE A 631 -11.52 -8.49 33.28
CA PHE A 631 -12.81 -8.71 32.62
C PHE A 631 -13.55 -9.90 33.23
N PRO A 632 -14.88 -9.81 33.34
CA PRO A 632 -15.69 -10.94 33.74
C PRO A 632 -15.59 -12.06 32.69
N PHE A 633 -15.62 -13.31 33.16
CA PHE A 633 -15.60 -14.52 32.30
C PHE A 633 -16.71 -14.53 31.23
N SER A 634 -17.77 -13.74 31.43
CA SER A 634 -18.85 -13.54 30.46
C SER A 634 -18.36 -13.01 29.11
N VAL A 635 -17.28 -12.24 29.05
CA VAL A 635 -16.73 -11.71 27.80
C VAL A 635 -16.16 -12.82 26.92
N PRO A 636 -15.11 -13.58 27.30
CA PRO A 636 -14.63 -14.70 26.49
C PRO A 636 -15.70 -15.79 26.31
N GLN A 637 -16.62 -15.96 27.27
CA GLN A 637 -17.73 -16.90 27.11
C GLN A 637 -18.69 -16.50 25.99
N ALA A 638 -18.90 -15.20 25.73
CA ALA A 638 -19.76 -14.73 24.65
C ALA A 638 -19.24 -15.17 23.27
N PHE A 639 -17.92 -15.08 23.04
CA PHE A 639 -17.27 -15.57 21.82
C PHE A 639 -17.46 -17.09 21.65
N ARG A 640 -17.21 -17.87 22.72
CA ARG A 640 -17.40 -19.33 22.69
C ARG A 640 -18.84 -19.73 22.39
N ARG A 641 -19.83 -19.00 22.93
CA ARG A 641 -21.26 -19.24 22.65
C ARG A 641 -21.63 -18.97 21.19
N ALA A 642 -20.95 -18.04 20.53
CA ALA A 642 -21.09 -17.79 19.10
C ALA A 642 -20.33 -18.82 18.23
N GLY A 643 -19.58 -19.73 18.83
CA GLY A 643 -18.77 -20.75 18.14
C GLY A 643 -17.37 -20.27 17.75
N LEU A 644 -16.98 -19.05 18.16
CA LEU A 644 -15.63 -18.52 17.97
C LEU A 644 -14.71 -19.00 19.09
N VAL A 645 -13.41 -19.09 18.79
CA VAL A 645 -12.37 -19.57 19.71
C VAL A 645 -11.55 -18.38 20.19
N PRO A 646 -11.88 -17.78 21.35
CA PRO A 646 -11.11 -16.66 21.88
C PRO A 646 -9.75 -17.14 22.40
N LYS A 647 -8.68 -16.47 21.96
CA LYS A 647 -7.31 -16.63 22.45
C LYS A 647 -6.91 -15.37 23.19
N GLY A 648 -6.48 -15.50 24.44
CA GLY A 648 -5.97 -14.35 25.20
C GLY A 648 -4.52 -14.06 24.84
N GLN A 649 -4.17 -12.78 24.69
CA GLN A 649 -2.80 -12.33 24.47
C GLN A 649 -2.37 -11.36 25.59
N SER A 650 -1.13 -11.54 26.06
CA SER A 650 -0.59 -10.81 27.21
C SER A 650 -0.18 -9.36 26.90
N GLU A 651 -0.21 -8.96 25.64
CA GLU A 651 0.14 -7.63 25.17
C GLU A 651 -0.95 -7.16 24.21
N ILE A 652 -1.13 -5.85 24.13
CA ILE A 652 -1.88 -5.21 23.05
C ILE A 652 -0.85 -4.94 21.96
N SER A 653 -1.00 -5.59 20.80
CA SER A 653 0.03 -5.56 19.75
C SER A 653 0.12 -4.19 19.09
N ASP A 654 -1.00 -3.50 18.94
CA ASP A 654 -1.07 -2.26 18.18
C ASP A 654 -1.11 -1.05 19.12
N ALA A 655 0.00 -0.32 19.10
CA ALA A 655 0.19 0.91 19.86
C ALA A 655 -0.79 2.03 19.47
N HIS A 656 -1.46 1.90 18.31
CA HIS A 656 -2.40 2.89 17.78
C HIS A 656 -3.84 2.72 18.30
N THR A 657 -4.13 1.66 19.08
CA THR A 657 -5.44 1.46 19.75
C THR A 657 -5.58 2.29 21.03
N GLY A 658 -6.79 2.76 21.33
CA GLY A 658 -7.11 3.47 22.57
C GLY A 658 -7.06 2.59 23.83
N ALA A 659 -7.15 1.28 23.67
CA ALA A 659 -7.21 0.30 24.75
C ALA A 659 -5.97 0.34 25.65
N GLY A 660 -4.78 0.55 25.08
CA GLY A 660 -3.53 0.71 25.85
C GLY A 660 -3.57 1.92 26.77
N LEU A 661 -4.04 3.07 26.27
CA LEU A 661 -4.21 4.30 27.05
C LEU A 661 -5.25 4.17 28.17
N ALA A 662 -6.33 3.44 27.92
CA ALA A 662 -7.35 3.14 28.93
C ALA A 662 -6.80 2.17 29.99
N ALA A 663 -6.07 1.13 29.58
CA ALA A 663 -5.47 0.15 30.48
C ALA A 663 -4.44 0.79 31.41
N ALA A 664 -3.62 1.73 30.90
CA ALA A 664 -2.66 2.50 31.69
C ALA A 664 -3.34 3.34 32.80
N ARG A 665 -4.60 3.73 32.61
CA ARG A 665 -5.43 4.42 33.62
C ARG A 665 -6.17 3.46 34.57
N GLY A 666 -5.89 2.15 34.49
CA GLY A 666 -6.49 1.12 35.31
C GLY A 666 -7.87 0.63 34.84
N ILE A 667 -8.36 1.12 33.69
CA ILE A 667 -9.63 0.69 33.10
C ILE A 667 -9.46 -0.74 32.55
N PRO A 668 -10.42 -1.66 32.77
CA PRO A 668 -10.45 -2.94 32.06
C PRO A 668 -10.58 -2.69 30.55
N SER A 669 -9.53 -2.99 29.77
CA SER A 669 -9.50 -2.83 28.31
C SER A 669 -9.19 -4.12 27.57
N VAL A 670 -9.89 -4.35 26.46
CA VAL A 670 -9.65 -5.46 25.54
C VAL A 670 -9.77 -4.99 24.10
N VAL A 671 -8.81 -5.35 23.24
CA VAL A 671 -8.89 -5.26 21.79
C VAL A 671 -9.30 -6.63 21.25
N VAL A 672 -10.24 -6.64 20.32
CA VAL A 672 -10.75 -7.84 19.66
C VAL A 672 -10.19 -7.83 18.24
N CYS A 673 -9.33 -8.81 17.92
CA CYS A 673 -8.64 -8.92 16.62
C CYS A 673 -8.92 -10.28 15.98
N ALA A 674 -9.18 -10.34 14.67
CA ALA A 674 -9.34 -11.62 13.95
C ALA A 674 -8.00 -12.17 13.44
N ARG A 675 -7.04 -11.27 13.16
CA ARG A 675 -5.70 -11.59 12.67
C ARG A 675 -4.68 -10.66 13.35
N PRO A 676 -4.10 -11.07 14.51
CA PRO A 676 -3.21 -10.21 15.30
C PRO A 676 -1.83 -10.04 14.65
N ASP A 677 -1.33 -11.08 13.95
CA ASP A 677 -0.09 -11.02 13.17
C ASP A 677 -0.43 -10.35 11.82
N GLY A 678 -0.25 -9.04 11.75
CA GLY A 678 -0.23 -8.36 10.45
C GLY A 678 1.11 -8.62 9.79
N ASP A 679 1.12 -9.04 8.52
CA ASP A 679 2.35 -8.97 7.74
C ASP A 679 2.62 -7.48 7.44
N ASP A 680 3.89 -7.05 7.34
CA ASP A 680 4.29 -5.67 6.96
C ASP A 680 3.61 -5.16 5.65
N GLY A 681 2.99 -6.06 4.88
CA GLY A 681 2.22 -5.76 3.67
C GLY A 681 0.75 -5.35 3.89
N ASP A 682 0.21 -5.39 5.11
CA ASP A 682 -1.21 -5.14 5.36
C ASP A 682 -1.61 -3.65 5.23
N LEU A 683 -0.71 -2.72 5.59
CA LEU A 683 -0.99 -1.29 5.46
C LEU A 683 -1.05 -0.81 4.00
N ASP A 684 -0.38 -1.48 3.07
CA ASP A 684 -0.36 -1.06 1.65
C ASP A 684 -1.26 -1.95 0.76
N ALA A 685 -2.00 -2.89 1.36
CA ALA A 685 -2.92 -3.74 0.63
C ALA A 685 -4.02 -2.89 -0.06
N PRO A 686 -4.28 -3.07 -1.37
CA PRO A 686 -5.35 -2.36 -2.06
C PRO A 686 -6.72 -2.70 -1.47
N SER A 687 -7.61 -1.71 -1.33
CA SER A 687 -8.93 -1.92 -0.69
C SER A 687 -9.78 -2.95 -1.43
N ALA A 688 -9.74 -2.97 -2.78
CA ALA A 688 -10.43 -3.96 -3.59
C ALA A 688 -9.97 -5.40 -3.30
N VAL A 689 -8.68 -5.57 -2.96
CA VAL A 689 -8.11 -6.86 -2.56
C VAL A 689 -8.60 -7.25 -1.18
N GLU A 690 -8.48 -6.35 -0.19
CA GLU A 690 -8.97 -6.61 1.16
C GLU A 690 -10.47 -6.94 1.17
N ARG A 691 -11.25 -6.25 0.33
CA ARG A 691 -12.69 -6.50 0.16
C ARG A 691 -13.00 -7.95 -0.23
N GLY A 692 -12.17 -8.58 -1.07
CA GLY A 692 -12.32 -9.99 -1.44
C GLY A 692 -11.99 -10.96 -0.30
N LEU A 693 -11.16 -10.53 0.65
CA LEU A 693 -10.72 -11.30 1.81
C LEU A 693 -11.62 -11.11 3.04
N ILE A 694 -12.37 -10.01 3.12
CA ILE A 694 -13.33 -9.78 4.20
C ILE A 694 -14.33 -10.94 4.31
N SER A 695 -14.65 -11.30 5.55
CA SER A 695 -15.70 -12.26 5.88
C SER A 695 -16.89 -11.56 6.52
N PRO A 696 -17.98 -11.29 5.76
CA PRO A 696 -19.21 -10.75 6.32
C PRO A 696 -19.80 -11.65 7.42
N ASP A 697 -19.60 -12.97 7.32
CA ASP A 697 -20.10 -13.92 8.32
C ASP A 697 -19.37 -13.79 9.66
N LEU A 698 -18.04 -13.59 9.65
CA LEU A 698 -17.30 -13.30 10.87
C LEU A 698 -17.79 -11.98 11.49
N MET A 699 -17.90 -10.92 10.69
CA MET A 699 -18.33 -9.60 11.15
C MET A 699 -19.73 -9.65 11.78
N VAL A 700 -20.67 -10.39 11.18
CA VAL A 700 -22.02 -10.59 11.75
C VAL A 700 -21.97 -11.30 13.11
N LEU A 701 -21.14 -12.33 13.27
CA LEU A 701 -20.96 -13.00 14.56
C LEU A 701 -20.37 -12.04 15.60
N LEU A 702 -19.38 -11.24 15.22
CA LEU A 702 -18.75 -10.25 16.10
C LEU A 702 -19.74 -9.16 16.54
N THR A 703 -20.57 -8.63 15.64
CA THR A 703 -21.65 -7.69 15.98
C THR A 703 -22.50 -8.21 17.14
N LYS A 704 -22.93 -9.48 17.08
CA LYS A 704 -23.74 -10.10 18.13
C LYS A 704 -22.96 -10.26 19.44
N VAL A 705 -21.72 -10.72 19.36
CA VAL A 705 -20.87 -10.97 20.53
C VAL A 705 -20.52 -9.68 21.26
N VAL A 706 -20.10 -8.64 20.52
CA VAL A 706 -19.71 -7.33 21.05
C VAL A 706 -20.91 -6.63 21.68
N ALA A 707 -22.08 -6.63 21.03
CA ALA A 707 -23.31 -6.10 21.61
C ALA A 707 -23.65 -6.78 22.94
N GLY A 708 -23.61 -8.12 22.98
CA GLY A 708 -23.89 -8.88 24.20
C GLY A 708 -22.86 -8.62 25.31
N ALA A 709 -21.57 -8.54 24.97
CA ALA A 709 -20.50 -8.27 25.93
C ALA A 709 -20.65 -6.86 26.54
N ALA A 710 -20.88 -5.84 25.72
CA ALA A 710 -21.06 -4.45 26.16
C ALA A 710 -22.29 -4.30 27.07
N VAL A 711 -23.44 -4.87 26.69
CA VAL A 711 -24.67 -4.84 27.49
C VAL A 711 -24.48 -5.56 28.84
N ASN A 712 -23.80 -6.70 28.86
CA ASN A 712 -23.50 -7.41 30.10
C ASN A 712 -22.59 -6.58 31.03
N LEU A 713 -21.54 -5.95 30.49
CA LEU A 713 -20.64 -5.07 31.25
C LEU A 713 -21.37 -3.83 31.78
N ALA A 714 -22.33 -3.31 31.01
CA ALA A 714 -23.19 -2.21 31.41
C ALA A 714 -24.23 -2.60 32.48
N GLY A 715 -24.23 -3.86 32.94
CA GLY A 715 -25.15 -4.37 33.94
C GLY A 715 -26.51 -4.65 33.34
N ALA A 716 -26.56 -5.62 32.40
CA ALA A 716 -27.79 -6.16 31.85
C ALA A 716 -28.81 -6.45 32.96
N SER A 717 -30.06 -6.05 32.73
CA SER A 717 -31.17 -6.20 33.69
C SER A 717 -31.85 -7.55 33.57
#